data_AF-A0A5N6T5X5-F1
#
_entry.id   AF-A0A5N6T5X5-F1
#
_cell.length_a   1.000
_cell.length_b   1.000
_cell.length_c   1.000
_cell.angle_alpha   90.00
_cell.angle_beta   90.00
_cell.angle_gamma   90.00
#
_symmetry.space_group_name_H-M   'P 1'
#
loop_
_entity.id
_entity.type
_entity.pdbx_description
1 polymer ?
#
loop_
_entity_poly.entity_id
_entity_poly.type
_entity_poly.pdbx_seq_one_letter_code
_entity_poly.pdbx_strand_id
1 'polypeptide(L)'
;MASRVRRRRQLDKVANACEQCKKRKVKCSGHYPCEPCIGRDAQCIFKQAEKRVIVSESYLRKLQESYTKKQENQVSTRASSENVTSPELNADLPTGHANMRTSGGNATDGDAITNPLVSATSFYLQDTPGRYRFCGPSSTWSFSQRVFLLLKPALPEFPAPDLPFNVDGTTWELDWTRTSLDSDRVLEGLPSLHDALYLLEVAKFHSYQMLFLFEEEKFLPHLHEFYQKGLEKAKSSPLWFIQYLLIIALAKRTTVTSRSSSSPPGFTFFERAMSLMPDWVGLHRRRPNLGMQILYLAGLYLVSVDMKDAAYAYVGQSLRTCIIEGLPREPPIDLFGIKLANECRNIWWTAYILDRQLSVMVGAPCSIQDSEITCSLPSSYDTSERGTLLTLHVKLSRIMGAIIKSVYTADSKQRRSFIATVQSVLRDMADILRDIENVSTRTVHPTIRTVSTTTSHLFLLYHQCIVLATRPLFLYFLTHRLKRPRSQDRTADIYIPAQLKPLLETSLQSAKASLRILLSLHEQSSLESLIPFNQDNAYFSAFIVVLAFFIEPSLVPDVENYISTVSWLLNAQISNGDLAAKQRSKELDLLQRMTEEIVRVEEQQLGAHHEDTLPRNDLEQRPETENLTSWAIDVEDIDINHTQILDLADQLDVLQESVWGTNFEFEYSNMWN
;
A
#
# COMPACT_ATOMS: atom_id res chain seq x y z
N MET A 1 -6.80 -80.28 -5.30
CA MET A 1 -6.25 -79.46 -6.39
C MET A 1 -7.04 -78.16 -6.49
N ALA A 2 -6.44 -77.03 -6.10
CA ALA A 2 -6.83 -75.68 -6.53
C ALA A 2 -5.71 -74.71 -6.10
N SER A 3 -4.67 -74.61 -6.92
CA SER A 3 -3.57 -73.67 -6.74
C SER A 3 -4.06 -72.23 -6.96
N ARG A 4 -4.19 -71.45 -5.89
CA ARG A 4 -4.43 -69.99 -6.00
C ARG A 4 -3.15 -69.31 -6.46
N VAL A 5 -3.07 -69.06 -7.76
CA VAL A 5 -2.08 -68.19 -8.41
C VAL A 5 -2.22 -66.77 -7.85
N ARG A 6 -1.31 -66.36 -6.96
CA ARG A 6 -1.15 -64.95 -6.57
C ARG A 6 -0.58 -64.19 -7.77
N ARG A 7 -1.43 -63.41 -8.47
CA ARG A 7 -0.97 -62.40 -9.44
C ARG A 7 0.00 -61.45 -8.74
N ARG A 8 1.29 -61.47 -9.11
CA ARG A 8 2.27 -60.45 -8.71
C ARG A 8 1.82 -59.11 -9.32
N ARG A 9 1.35 -58.18 -8.49
CA ARG A 9 1.24 -56.77 -8.90
C ARG A 9 2.64 -56.28 -9.27
N GLN A 10 2.83 -55.85 -10.51
CA GLN A 10 4.02 -55.11 -10.90
C GLN A 10 4.00 -53.76 -10.16
N LEU A 11 4.92 -53.58 -9.22
CA LEU A 11 5.13 -52.26 -8.60
C LEU A 11 5.88 -51.37 -9.60
N ASP A 12 5.30 -50.20 -9.87
CA ASP A 12 5.89 -49.13 -10.66
C ASP A 12 7.20 -48.60 -10.04
N LYS A 13 8.04 -48.00 -10.88
CA LYS A 13 9.38 -47.55 -10.50
C LYS A 13 9.26 -46.29 -9.63
N VAL A 14 9.50 -46.42 -8.33
CA VAL A 14 9.46 -45.30 -7.37
C VAL A 14 10.75 -44.48 -7.37
N ALA A 15 10.61 -43.14 -7.37
CA ALA A 15 11.71 -42.19 -7.48
C ALA A 15 12.70 -42.22 -6.31
N ASN A 16 12.25 -42.59 -5.11
CA ASN A 16 13.10 -42.79 -3.95
C ASN A 16 12.70 -44.06 -3.19
N ALA A 17 13.58 -45.07 -3.19
CA ALA A 17 13.40 -46.28 -2.40
C ALA A 17 13.99 -46.13 -0.99
N CYS A 18 13.41 -46.80 0.01
CA CYS A 18 13.94 -46.80 1.37
C CYS A 18 15.32 -47.49 1.46
N GLU A 19 16.10 -47.16 2.48
CA GLU A 19 17.48 -47.65 2.64
C GLU A 19 17.57 -49.18 2.72
N GLN A 20 16.63 -49.84 3.40
CA GLN A 20 16.64 -51.30 3.51
C GLN A 20 16.35 -51.98 2.17
N CYS A 21 15.42 -51.42 1.37
CA CYS A 21 15.15 -51.93 0.03
C CYS A 21 16.32 -51.68 -0.93
N LYS A 22 16.99 -50.51 -0.82
CA LYS A 22 18.22 -50.20 -1.56
C LYS A 22 19.35 -51.17 -1.21
N LYS A 23 19.64 -51.37 0.08
CA LYS A 23 20.70 -52.27 0.58
C LYS A 23 20.49 -53.71 0.14
N ARG A 24 19.23 -54.16 0.13
CA ARG A 24 18.87 -55.54 -0.25
C ARG A 24 18.58 -55.73 -1.75
N LYS A 25 18.65 -54.65 -2.55
CA LYS A 25 18.34 -54.66 -4.00
C LYS A 25 16.96 -55.28 -4.32
N VAL A 26 15.95 -55.01 -3.49
CA VAL A 26 14.56 -55.43 -3.73
C VAL A 26 13.68 -54.22 -4.08
N LYS A 27 12.61 -54.44 -4.85
CA LYS A 27 11.68 -53.36 -5.21
C LYS A 27 10.98 -52.82 -3.96
N CYS A 28 11.09 -51.51 -3.72
CA CYS A 28 10.39 -50.80 -2.66
C CYS A 28 9.00 -50.38 -3.14
N SER A 29 7.99 -50.39 -2.25
CA SER A 29 6.64 -49.91 -2.58
C SER A 29 6.48 -48.40 -2.47
N GLY A 30 7.48 -47.66 -1.97
CA GLY A 30 7.52 -46.19 -1.96
C GLY A 30 6.70 -45.49 -0.86
N HIS A 31 5.76 -46.18 -0.21
CA HIS A 31 5.06 -45.66 0.98
C HIS A 31 5.79 -46.04 2.27
N TYR A 32 5.53 -45.32 3.37
CA TYR A 32 6.11 -45.56 4.68
C TYR A 32 5.06 -46.13 5.66
N PRO A 33 5.31 -47.27 6.32
CA PRO A 33 6.41 -48.22 6.09
C PRO A 33 6.23 -49.01 4.78
N CYS A 34 7.33 -49.42 4.15
CA CYS A 34 7.28 -50.11 2.86
C CYS A 34 6.78 -51.57 2.99
N GLU A 35 6.01 -52.11 2.03
CA GLU A 35 5.50 -53.49 2.07
C GLU A 35 6.60 -54.55 2.33
N PRO A 36 7.77 -54.51 1.64
CA PRO A 36 8.89 -55.41 1.94
C PRO A 36 9.48 -55.27 3.34
N CYS A 37 9.33 -54.09 3.95
CA CYS A 37 9.84 -53.77 5.28
C CYS A 37 8.89 -54.29 6.36
N ILE A 38 7.58 -54.14 6.14
CA ILE A 38 6.50 -54.66 7.01
C ILE A 38 6.57 -56.19 7.09
N GLY A 39 6.65 -56.87 5.94
CA GLY A 39 6.68 -58.34 5.90
C GLY A 39 7.93 -58.99 6.52
N ARG A 40 8.90 -58.19 6.97
CA ARG A 40 10.18 -58.66 7.54
C ARG A 40 10.52 -57.98 8.86
N ASP A 41 9.58 -57.23 9.41
CA ASP A 41 9.73 -56.47 10.65
C ASP A 41 11.04 -55.65 10.71
N ALA A 42 11.34 -54.93 9.61
CA ALA A 42 12.56 -54.16 9.47
C ALA A 42 12.27 -52.65 9.51
N GLN A 43 13.15 -51.88 10.17
CA GLN A 43 13.04 -50.42 10.23
C GLN A 43 13.16 -49.80 8.84
N CYS A 44 12.06 -49.22 8.35
CA CYS A 44 11.98 -48.59 7.02
C CYS A 44 12.41 -47.12 7.13
N ILE A 45 13.45 -46.67 6.42
CA ILE A 45 13.91 -45.26 6.47
C ILE A 45 14.09 -44.74 5.04
N PHE A 46 13.53 -43.57 4.72
CA PHE A 46 13.75 -42.86 3.45
C PHE A 46 14.62 -41.62 3.71
N LYS A 47 15.85 -41.60 3.20
CA LYS A 47 16.68 -40.38 3.20
C LYS A 47 16.25 -39.43 2.08
N GLN A 48 16.18 -38.13 2.37
CA GLN A 48 15.99 -37.09 1.34
C GLN A 48 17.16 -37.15 0.34
N ALA A 49 16.85 -37.12 -0.96
CA ALA A 49 17.88 -37.16 -1.99
C ALA A 49 18.63 -35.82 -2.02
N GLU A 50 19.95 -35.84 -1.84
CA GLU A 50 20.80 -34.68 -2.06
C GLU A 50 20.68 -34.22 -3.52
N LYS A 51 20.38 -32.92 -3.71
CA LYS A 51 20.29 -32.30 -5.04
C LYS A 51 21.67 -32.34 -5.72
N ARG A 52 21.87 -33.26 -6.66
CA ARG A 52 23.01 -33.23 -7.57
C ARG A 52 22.80 -32.13 -8.60
N VAL A 53 23.58 -31.07 -8.53
CA VAL A 53 23.65 -30.04 -9.57
C VAL A 53 24.50 -30.58 -10.71
N ILE A 54 23.91 -30.73 -11.90
CA ILE A 54 24.64 -31.09 -13.12
C ILE A 54 25.16 -29.79 -13.72
N VAL A 55 26.47 -29.69 -13.88
CA VAL A 55 27.16 -28.51 -14.40
C VAL A 55 27.85 -28.87 -15.70
N SER A 56 27.79 -27.98 -16.70
CA SER A 56 28.41 -28.25 -18.00
C SER A 56 29.94 -28.26 -17.91
N GLU A 57 30.58 -29.13 -18.70
CA GLU A 57 32.03 -29.25 -18.77
C GLU A 57 32.70 -27.92 -19.21
N SER A 58 32.00 -27.13 -20.01
CA SER A 58 32.42 -25.78 -20.42
C SER A 58 32.50 -24.79 -19.24
N TYR A 59 31.62 -24.92 -18.25
CA TYR A 59 31.64 -24.09 -17.04
C TYR A 59 32.76 -24.51 -16.09
N LEU A 60 33.01 -25.82 -15.96
CA LEU A 60 34.14 -26.35 -15.18
C LEU A 60 35.50 -25.89 -15.75
N ARG A 61 35.64 -25.89 -17.08
CA ARG A 61 36.89 -25.43 -17.73
C ARG A 61 37.14 -23.93 -17.53
N LYS A 62 36.10 -23.10 -17.63
CA LYS A 62 36.18 -21.65 -17.32
C LYS A 62 36.56 -21.40 -15.86
N LEU A 63 36.07 -22.23 -14.93
CA LEU A 63 36.42 -22.14 -13.52
C LEU A 63 37.88 -22.54 -13.26
N GLN A 64 38.38 -23.58 -13.92
CA GLN A 64 39.77 -24.01 -13.83
C GLN A 64 40.73 -22.94 -14.37
N GLU A 65 40.44 -22.36 -15.54
CA GLU A 65 41.23 -21.26 -16.13
C GLU A 65 41.28 -20.03 -15.21
N SER A 66 40.16 -19.73 -14.54
CA SER A 66 40.07 -18.63 -13.57
C SER A 66 40.86 -18.89 -12.27
N TYR A 67 41.07 -20.16 -11.92
CA TYR A 67 41.81 -20.56 -10.72
C TYR A 67 43.32 -20.50 -10.94
N THR A 68 43.82 -20.96 -12.10
CA THR A 68 45.24 -20.82 -12.47
C THR A 68 45.70 -19.36 -12.54
N LYS A 69 44.87 -18.48 -13.12
CA LYS A 69 45.14 -17.03 -13.14
C LYS A 69 45.19 -16.39 -11.75
N LYS A 70 44.47 -16.96 -10.76
CA LYS A 70 44.51 -16.49 -9.36
C LYS A 70 45.73 -17.00 -8.60
N GLN A 71 46.25 -18.18 -8.92
CA GLN A 71 47.46 -18.72 -8.30
C GLN A 71 48.73 -18.00 -8.76
N GLU A 72 48.83 -17.64 -10.05
CA GLU A 72 49.98 -16.89 -10.58
C GLU A 72 50.10 -15.49 -9.92
N ASN A 73 48.98 -14.87 -9.58
CA ASN A 73 48.93 -13.59 -8.87
C ASN A 73 49.26 -13.68 -7.36
N GLN A 74 49.31 -14.88 -6.76
CA GLN A 74 49.60 -15.07 -5.33
C GLN A 74 51.05 -15.43 -5.01
N VAL A 75 51.89 -15.77 -6.00
CA VAL A 75 53.31 -16.10 -5.77
C VAL A 75 54.17 -14.83 -5.64
N SER A 76 53.70 -13.67 -6.10
CA SER A 76 54.49 -12.43 -6.13
C SER A 76 54.47 -11.59 -4.83
N THR A 77 53.74 -11.98 -3.79
CA THR A 77 53.50 -11.13 -2.59
C THR A 77 53.91 -11.74 -1.24
N ARG A 78 54.63 -12.86 -1.21
CA ARG A 78 54.91 -13.60 0.05
C ARG A 78 56.38 -13.62 0.48
N ALA A 79 57.01 -12.45 0.52
CA ALA A 79 58.34 -12.27 1.09
C ALA A 79 58.36 -11.11 2.10
N SER A 80 57.62 -11.23 3.21
CA SER A 80 58.00 -10.64 4.50
C SER A 80 57.14 -11.17 5.65
N SER A 81 57.82 -11.86 6.57
CA SER A 81 57.61 -11.86 8.02
C SER A 81 56.55 -12.78 8.63
N GLU A 82 57.12 -13.79 9.29
CA GLU A 82 56.59 -14.76 10.23
C GLU A 82 56.33 -14.15 11.63
N ASN A 83 55.29 -14.61 12.35
CA ASN A 83 55.40 -15.21 13.69
C ASN A 83 54.03 -15.61 14.30
N VAL A 84 53.85 -16.94 14.45
CA VAL A 84 53.31 -17.76 15.57
C VAL A 84 52.64 -17.02 16.75
N THR A 85 51.40 -17.29 17.19
CA THR A 85 50.91 -18.47 17.99
C THR A 85 49.38 -18.66 17.92
N SER A 86 48.93 -19.90 18.15
CA SER A 86 47.55 -20.47 18.14
C SER A 86 46.84 -20.44 19.53
N PRO A 87 45.67 -21.09 19.75
CA PRO A 87 44.31 -20.58 19.52
C PRO A 87 43.38 -20.67 20.76
N GLU A 88 42.37 -19.81 20.90
CA GLU A 88 41.20 -20.10 21.75
C GLU A 88 39.88 -19.71 21.07
N LEU A 89 38.91 -20.61 21.21
CA LEU A 89 37.58 -20.55 20.60
C LEU A 89 36.73 -19.45 21.22
N ASN A 90 36.11 -18.61 20.39
CA ASN A 90 34.74 -18.14 20.60
C ASN A 90 34.07 -17.88 19.25
N ALA A 91 32.84 -18.39 19.13
CA ALA A 91 32.01 -18.26 17.96
C ALA A 91 31.32 -16.90 17.97
N ASP A 92 31.77 -16.00 17.08
CA ASP A 92 31.09 -14.75 16.78
C ASP A 92 30.66 -14.73 15.30
N LEU A 93 29.40 -14.34 15.09
CA LEU A 93 28.77 -14.06 13.80
C LEU A 93 29.52 -12.92 13.08
N PRO A 94 29.71 -12.98 11.76
CA PRO A 94 30.49 -11.96 11.06
C PRO A 94 29.66 -10.69 10.83
N THR A 95 29.96 -9.65 11.60
CA THR A 95 29.79 -8.25 11.20
C THR A 95 30.79 -7.94 10.08
N GLY A 96 30.33 -8.03 8.83
CA GLY A 96 31.12 -7.71 7.65
C GLY A 96 30.96 -6.25 7.24
N HIS A 97 31.82 -5.36 7.73
CA HIS A 97 32.14 -4.11 7.03
C HIS A 97 32.75 -4.46 5.67
N ALA A 98 32.00 -4.27 4.58
CA ALA A 98 32.50 -4.44 3.23
C ALA A 98 33.08 -3.11 2.71
N ASN A 99 34.41 -3.03 2.67
CA ASN A 99 35.15 -1.99 1.99
C ASN A 99 34.76 -1.92 0.49
N MET A 100 34.22 -0.78 0.05
CA MET A 100 34.08 -0.45 -1.36
C MET A 100 35.46 -0.38 -2.02
N ARG A 101 35.73 -1.30 -2.96
CA ARG A 101 36.72 -1.09 -4.02
C ARG A 101 35.98 -0.73 -5.29
N THR A 102 36.17 0.52 -5.70
CA THR A 102 35.74 1.10 -6.96
C THR A 102 36.40 0.38 -8.12
N SER A 103 35.59 -0.16 -9.03
CA SER A 103 36.04 -0.56 -10.36
C SER A 103 35.57 0.53 -11.31
N GLY A 104 36.50 1.39 -11.73
CA GLY A 104 36.26 2.36 -12.81
C GLY A 104 36.03 1.61 -14.12
N GLY A 105 34.79 1.65 -14.60
CA GLY A 105 34.41 1.26 -15.95
C GLY A 105 33.83 2.49 -16.65
N ASN A 106 34.39 2.82 -17.80
CA ASN A 106 34.01 3.97 -18.62
C ASN A 106 32.50 3.96 -18.93
N ALA A 107 31.86 5.10 -18.68
CA ALA A 107 30.48 5.39 -19.01
C ALA A 107 30.30 5.50 -20.53
N THR A 108 29.96 4.39 -21.18
CA THR A 108 29.33 4.35 -22.52
C THR A 108 28.53 3.05 -22.67
N ASP A 109 27.43 2.93 -21.93
CA ASP A 109 26.28 2.09 -22.28
C ASP A 109 25.05 2.71 -21.60
N GLY A 110 23.92 2.81 -22.29
CA GLY A 110 22.76 3.59 -21.82
C GLY A 110 22.15 3.03 -20.53
N ASP A 111 22.22 3.77 -19.44
CA ASP A 111 21.64 3.42 -18.12
C ASP A 111 20.14 3.11 -18.26
N ALA A 112 19.79 1.83 -18.17
CA ALA A 112 18.40 1.39 -18.23
C ALA A 112 17.68 1.76 -16.92
N ILE A 113 16.62 2.57 -17.02
CA ILE A 113 15.83 3.02 -15.87
C ILE A 113 15.06 1.83 -15.29
N THR A 114 15.39 1.40 -14.06
CA THR A 114 14.73 0.28 -13.38
C THR A 114 13.88 0.77 -12.21
N ASN A 115 12.78 0.06 -11.91
CA ASN A 115 11.92 0.38 -10.75
C ASN A 115 12.65 0.03 -9.43
N PRO A 116 13.07 1.01 -8.61
CA PRO A 116 13.84 0.76 -7.39
C PRO A 116 13.00 0.20 -6.23
N LEU A 117 11.67 0.22 -6.35
CA LEU A 117 10.75 -0.27 -5.30
C LEU A 117 10.60 -1.79 -5.32
N VAL A 118 10.93 -2.45 -6.43
CA VAL A 118 10.72 -3.90 -6.59
C VAL A 118 12.05 -4.61 -6.82
N SER A 119 12.29 -5.66 -6.04
CA SER A 119 13.47 -6.51 -6.17
C SER A 119 13.09 -7.98 -6.16
N ALA A 120 14.02 -8.88 -6.52
CA ALA A 120 13.81 -10.32 -6.45
C ALA A 120 13.59 -10.82 -5.01
N THR A 121 14.07 -10.07 -4.02
CA THR A 121 13.90 -10.35 -2.60
C THR A 121 12.90 -9.38 -1.96
N SER A 122 12.11 -9.88 -1.02
CA SER A 122 11.25 -9.04 -0.21
C SER A 122 12.07 -8.09 0.66
N PHE A 123 11.57 -6.88 0.85
CA PHE A 123 12.20 -5.87 1.69
C PHE A 123 11.58 -5.89 3.09
N TYR A 124 12.42 -5.88 4.13
CA TYR A 124 12.01 -5.93 5.53
C TYR A 124 12.73 -4.88 6.35
N LEU A 125 12.04 -4.34 7.35
CA LEU A 125 12.62 -3.50 8.41
C LEU A 125 12.36 -4.14 9.77
N GLN A 126 13.35 -4.07 10.66
CA GLN A 126 13.20 -4.56 12.03
C GLN A 126 12.71 -3.43 12.93
N ASP A 127 11.56 -3.60 13.59
CA ASP A 127 11.01 -2.61 14.51
C ASP A 127 11.72 -2.62 15.89
N THR A 128 11.41 -1.63 16.75
CA THR A 128 12.02 -1.51 18.10
C THR A 128 11.83 -2.77 18.96
N PRO A 129 10.67 -3.47 18.92
CA PRO A 129 10.51 -4.81 19.51
C PRO A 129 11.37 -5.94 18.92
N GLY A 130 12.09 -5.70 17.82
CA GLY A 130 12.91 -6.69 17.13
C GLY A 130 12.17 -7.52 16.09
N ARG A 131 10.91 -7.21 15.78
CA ARG A 131 10.09 -7.92 14.79
C ARG A 131 10.40 -7.41 13.39
N TYR A 132 10.65 -8.34 12.47
CA TYR A 132 10.77 -8.02 11.04
C TYR A 132 9.39 -7.73 10.43
N ARG A 133 9.27 -6.57 9.79
CA ARG A 133 8.07 -6.09 9.11
C ARG A 133 8.29 -6.06 7.62
N PHE A 134 7.37 -6.66 6.88
CA PHE A 134 7.38 -6.63 5.43
C PHE A 134 7.03 -5.21 4.95
N CYS A 135 7.85 -4.68 4.04
CA CYS A 135 7.70 -3.36 3.47
C CYS A 135 7.22 -3.50 2.02
N GLY A 136 5.90 -3.61 1.86
CA GLY A 136 5.24 -3.84 0.58
C GLY A 136 5.42 -2.67 -0.39
N PRO A 137 5.81 -2.90 -1.66
CA PRO A 137 6.39 -1.88 -2.52
C PRO A 137 5.40 -0.81 -3.01
N SER A 138 4.09 -1.09 -3.02
CA SER A 138 3.06 -0.09 -3.36
C SER A 138 2.60 0.74 -2.16
N SER A 139 2.98 0.36 -0.94
CA SER A 139 2.54 1.05 0.29
C SER A 139 3.17 2.44 0.40
N THR A 140 2.34 3.43 0.72
CA THR A 140 2.77 4.79 1.07
C THR A 140 3.79 4.78 2.22
N TRP A 141 3.54 3.99 3.26
CA TRP A 141 4.46 3.87 4.40
C TRP A 141 5.80 3.23 3.98
N SER A 142 5.77 2.12 3.22
CA SER A 142 7.03 1.53 2.74
C SER A 142 7.82 2.50 1.87
N PHE A 143 7.16 3.31 1.05
CA PHE A 143 7.82 4.31 0.22
C PHE A 143 8.52 5.36 1.08
N SER A 144 7.84 5.93 2.09
CA SER A 144 8.44 6.94 2.96
C SER A 144 9.63 6.37 3.74
N GLN A 145 9.53 5.17 4.31
CA GLN A 145 10.65 4.52 5.01
C GLN A 145 11.87 4.33 4.09
N ARG A 146 11.66 3.95 2.83
CA ARG A 146 12.72 3.81 1.82
C ARG A 146 13.40 5.14 1.50
N VAL A 147 12.65 6.23 1.42
CA VAL A 147 13.21 7.58 1.23
C VAL A 147 14.08 7.97 2.42
N PHE A 148 13.62 7.77 3.66
CA PHE A 148 14.42 8.06 4.86
C PHE A 148 15.69 7.20 4.95
N LEU A 149 15.64 5.94 4.51
CA LEU A 149 16.82 5.09 4.41
C LEU A 149 17.85 5.62 3.41
N LEU A 150 17.43 6.28 2.34
CA LEU A 150 18.35 6.89 1.37
C LEU A 150 18.94 8.21 1.89
N LEU A 151 18.16 8.98 2.65
CA LEU A 151 18.61 10.27 3.21
C LEU A 151 19.56 10.08 4.41
N LYS A 152 19.36 9.06 5.25
CA LYS A 152 20.15 8.84 6.49
C LYS A 152 21.66 8.72 6.24
N PRO A 153 22.16 7.95 5.24
CA PRO A 153 23.59 7.90 4.92
C PRO A 153 24.17 9.23 4.40
N ALA A 154 23.34 10.08 3.78
CA ALA A 154 23.75 11.41 3.32
C ALA A 154 23.96 12.38 4.49
N LEU A 155 23.31 12.11 5.64
CA LEU A 155 23.37 12.92 6.86
C LEU A 155 23.68 12.07 8.12
N PRO A 156 24.91 11.56 8.30
CA PRO A 156 25.24 10.66 9.42
C PRO A 156 25.07 11.29 10.81
N GLU A 157 25.26 12.60 10.92
CA GLU A 157 25.22 13.35 12.18
C GLU A 157 23.84 13.96 12.48
N PHE A 158 22.89 13.88 11.54
CA PHE A 158 21.59 14.50 11.70
C PHE A 158 20.73 13.70 12.71
N PRO A 159 20.09 14.36 13.68
CA PRO A 159 19.26 13.70 14.68
C PRO A 159 17.93 13.22 14.06
N ALA A 160 17.95 12.02 13.48
CA ALA A 160 16.77 11.32 12.96
C ALA A 160 16.39 10.13 13.86
N PRO A 161 15.08 9.82 14.01
CA PRO A 161 14.64 8.63 14.71
C PRO A 161 15.13 7.35 14.03
N ASP A 162 15.19 6.28 14.81
CA ASP A 162 15.45 4.95 14.25
C ASP A 162 14.30 4.49 13.37
N LEU A 163 14.65 3.82 12.28
CA LEU A 163 13.70 3.27 11.33
C LEU A 163 13.41 1.80 11.71
N PRO A 164 12.16 1.34 11.55
CA PRO A 164 10.99 2.08 11.08
C PRO A 164 10.26 2.82 12.20
N PHE A 165 9.68 3.98 11.89
CA PHE A 165 8.77 4.71 12.79
C PHE A 165 7.32 4.74 12.24
N ASN A 166 6.38 5.18 13.09
CA ASN A 166 4.93 5.23 12.80
C ASN A 166 4.42 3.95 12.16
N VAL A 167 4.77 2.84 12.81
CA VAL A 167 4.40 1.49 12.42
C VAL A 167 2.87 1.35 12.54
N ASP A 168 2.25 0.67 11.57
CA ASP A 168 0.80 0.45 11.56
C ASP A 168 0.30 -0.17 12.88
N GLY A 169 -0.81 0.38 13.39
CA GLY A 169 -1.43 -0.06 14.64
C GLY A 169 -0.68 0.27 15.92
N THR A 170 0.30 1.18 15.89
CA THR A 170 0.96 1.70 17.10
C THR A 170 0.40 3.03 17.60
N THR A 171 -0.47 3.67 16.83
CA THR A 171 -1.11 4.94 17.19
C THR A 171 -2.04 4.80 18.39
N TRP A 172 -2.67 3.63 18.54
CA TRP A 172 -3.61 3.32 19.62
C TRP A 172 -3.36 1.91 20.17
N GLU A 173 -3.48 1.76 21.49
CA GLU A 173 -3.51 0.46 22.15
C GLU A 173 -4.98 0.02 22.28
N LEU A 174 -5.47 -0.71 21.28
CA LEU A 174 -6.85 -1.19 21.26
C LEU A 174 -6.89 -2.67 21.64
N ASP A 175 -7.55 -2.95 22.78
CA ASP A 175 -7.80 -4.31 23.25
C ASP A 175 -9.29 -4.50 23.53
N TRP A 176 -9.76 -5.74 23.36
CA TRP A 176 -11.14 -6.13 23.70
C TRP A 176 -11.19 -7.62 24.07
N THR A 177 -12.18 -7.99 24.87
CA THR A 177 -12.34 -9.37 25.37
C THR A 177 -13.71 -9.92 24.99
N ARG A 178 -13.75 -11.22 24.63
CA ARG A 178 -14.99 -11.89 24.23
C ARG A 178 -16.03 -11.82 25.36
N THR A 179 -17.22 -11.36 25.03
CA THR A 179 -18.34 -11.16 25.96
C THR A 179 -19.64 -11.73 25.39
N SER A 180 -20.61 -12.04 26.25
CA SER A 180 -21.94 -12.52 25.86
C SER A 180 -23.02 -11.45 26.05
N LEU A 181 -24.18 -11.64 25.42
CA LEU A 181 -25.36 -10.78 25.57
C LEU A 181 -26.17 -11.05 26.85
N ASP A 182 -25.55 -11.52 27.92
CA ASP A 182 -26.28 -11.97 29.11
C ASP A 182 -26.66 -10.82 30.07
N SER A 183 -25.94 -9.70 30.01
CA SER A 183 -26.09 -8.56 30.90
C SER A 183 -26.59 -7.31 30.18
N ASP A 184 -27.48 -6.55 30.85
CA ASP A 184 -27.95 -5.24 30.39
C ASP A 184 -26.82 -4.19 30.29
N ARG A 185 -25.65 -4.45 30.88
CA ARG A 185 -24.45 -3.60 30.76
C ARG A 185 -24.05 -3.35 29.31
N VAL A 186 -24.37 -4.29 28.41
CA VAL A 186 -24.12 -4.16 26.98
C VAL A 186 -24.95 -3.02 26.35
N LEU A 187 -25.98 -2.53 27.03
CA LEU A 187 -26.82 -1.41 26.59
C LEU A 187 -26.42 -0.06 27.21
N GLU A 188 -25.48 -0.03 28.17
CA GLU A 188 -25.06 1.20 28.83
C GLU A 188 -24.39 2.16 27.83
N GLY A 189 -24.72 3.45 27.92
CA GLY A 189 -24.12 4.49 27.08
C GLY A 189 -24.54 4.48 25.61
N LEU A 190 -25.56 3.69 25.24
CA LEU A 190 -26.14 3.77 23.90
C LEU A 190 -26.85 5.13 23.66
N PRO A 191 -26.79 5.68 22.44
CA PRO A 191 -27.48 6.92 22.10
C PRO A 191 -29.00 6.79 22.22
N SER A 192 -29.71 7.92 22.34
CA SER A 192 -31.18 7.91 22.21
C SER A 192 -31.59 7.50 20.79
N LEU A 193 -32.85 7.12 20.56
CA LEU A 193 -33.33 6.78 19.21
C LEU A 193 -33.11 7.94 18.22
N HIS A 194 -33.34 9.18 18.65
CA HIS A 194 -33.14 10.36 17.79
C HIS A 194 -31.66 10.54 17.43
N ASP A 195 -30.77 10.43 18.41
CA ASP A 195 -29.33 10.53 18.19
C ASP A 195 -28.81 9.38 17.31
N ALA A 196 -29.35 8.17 17.47
CA ALA A 196 -29.01 7.02 16.65
C ALA A 196 -29.43 7.20 15.18
N LEU A 197 -30.61 7.78 14.94
CA LEU A 197 -31.06 8.11 13.59
C LEU A 197 -30.18 9.20 12.96
N TYR A 198 -29.81 10.23 13.72
CA TYR A 198 -28.85 11.24 13.25
C TYR A 198 -27.51 10.62 12.88
N LEU A 199 -26.93 9.78 13.75
CA LEU A 199 -25.66 9.11 13.49
C LEU A 199 -25.74 8.14 12.29
N LEU A 200 -26.90 7.51 12.07
CA LEU A 200 -27.14 6.70 10.88
C LEU A 200 -27.08 7.54 9.61
N GLU A 201 -27.72 8.72 9.60
CA GLU A 201 -27.67 9.65 8.47
C GLU A 201 -26.25 10.19 8.25
N VAL A 202 -25.48 10.45 9.31
CA VAL A 202 -24.06 10.82 9.20
C VAL A 202 -23.27 9.71 8.49
N ALA A 203 -23.37 8.46 8.98
CA ALA A 203 -22.69 7.34 8.34
C ALA A 203 -23.13 7.17 6.87
N LYS A 204 -24.40 7.40 6.58
CA LYS A 204 -24.91 7.37 5.20
C LYS A 204 -24.35 8.51 4.36
N PHE A 205 -24.40 9.74 4.84
CA PHE A 205 -23.98 10.92 4.10
C PHE A 205 -22.53 10.81 3.61
N HIS A 206 -21.62 10.32 4.46
CA HIS A 206 -20.20 10.26 4.09
C HIS A 206 -19.76 8.95 3.41
N SER A 207 -20.44 7.82 3.62
CA SER A 207 -20.02 6.51 3.07
C SER A 207 -21.01 5.91 2.09
N TYR A 208 -22.30 6.21 2.18
CA TYR A 208 -23.32 5.50 1.40
C TYR A 208 -23.15 5.74 -0.09
N GLN A 209 -22.85 6.96 -0.54
CA GLN A 209 -22.70 7.23 -1.97
C GLN A 209 -21.52 6.47 -2.61
N MET A 210 -20.53 6.07 -1.81
CA MET A 210 -19.31 5.39 -2.27
C MET A 210 -19.25 3.90 -1.96
N LEU A 211 -20.00 3.44 -0.95
CA LEU A 211 -20.02 2.07 -0.45
C LEU A 211 -21.44 1.68 -0.01
N PHE A 212 -21.82 0.42 -0.22
CA PHE A 212 -23.01 -0.13 0.39
C PHE A 212 -22.67 -0.63 1.80
N LEU A 213 -23.12 0.08 2.85
CA LEU A 213 -22.83 -0.29 4.25
C LEU A 213 -23.88 -1.24 4.84
N PHE A 214 -25.15 -0.93 4.62
CA PHE A 214 -26.31 -1.70 5.10
C PHE A 214 -27.53 -1.37 4.23
N GLU A 215 -28.56 -2.22 4.29
CA GLU A 215 -29.85 -1.95 3.64
C GLU A 215 -30.81 -1.27 4.60
N GLU A 216 -31.12 0.00 4.34
CA GLU A 216 -31.95 0.83 5.21
C GLU A 216 -33.37 0.28 5.43
N GLU A 217 -34.02 -0.21 4.37
CA GLU A 217 -35.36 -0.82 4.44
C GLU A 217 -35.42 -1.97 5.45
N LYS A 218 -34.32 -2.70 5.62
CA LYS A 218 -34.19 -3.82 6.56
C LYS A 218 -33.68 -3.36 7.93
N PHE A 219 -32.83 -2.33 7.96
CA PHE A 219 -32.17 -1.88 9.18
C PHE A 219 -33.08 -1.06 10.10
N LEU A 220 -33.83 -0.10 9.56
CA LEU A 220 -34.66 0.82 10.36
C LEU A 220 -35.76 0.11 11.18
N PRO A 221 -36.51 -0.89 10.66
CA PRO A 221 -37.49 -1.61 11.46
C PRO A 221 -36.85 -2.31 12.68
N HIS A 222 -35.65 -2.87 12.51
CA HIS A 222 -34.91 -3.48 13.61
C HIS A 222 -34.47 -2.45 14.65
N LEU A 223 -34.08 -1.25 14.22
CA LEU A 223 -33.71 -0.14 15.11
C LEU A 223 -34.89 0.27 15.99
N HIS A 224 -36.05 0.52 15.38
CA HIS A 224 -37.26 0.87 16.14
C HIS A 224 -37.69 -0.24 17.10
N GLU A 225 -37.65 -1.50 16.67
CA GLU A 225 -37.96 -2.63 17.55
C GLU A 225 -36.95 -2.74 18.71
N PHE A 226 -35.67 -2.44 18.48
CA PHE A 226 -34.65 -2.45 19.52
C PHE A 226 -34.91 -1.40 20.59
N TYR A 227 -35.27 -0.17 20.21
CA TYR A 227 -35.62 0.86 21.20
C TYR A 227 -36.95 0.60 21.92
N GLN A 228 -37.77 -0.35 21.44
CA GLN A 228 -38.98 -0.82 22.13
C GLN A 228 -38.69 -1.99 23.09
N LYS A 229 -37.80 -2.92 22.71
CA LYS A 229 -37.59 -4.20 23.42
C LYS A 229 -36.23 -4.35 24.11
N GLY A 230 -35.30 -3.43 23.91
CA GLY A 230 -33.97 -3.43 24.53
C GLY A 230 -33.19 -4.73 24.32
N LEU A 231 -32.75 -5.35 25.43
CA LEU A 231 -31.88 -6.53 25.41
C LEU A 231 -32.51 -7.72 24.70
N GLU A 232 -33.83 -7.88 24.76
CA GLU A 232 -34.54 -8.98 24.09
C GLU A 232 -34.32 -8.94 22.57
N LYS A 233 -34.35 -7.74 21.98
CA LYS A 233 -34.08 -7.57 20.55
C LYS A 233 -32.61 -7.82 20.22
N ALA A 234 -31.68 -7.33 21.04
CA ALA A 234 -30.26 -7.60 20.87
C ALA A 234 -29.96 -9.11 20.91
N LYS A 235 -30.55 -9.85 21.86
CA LYS A 235 -30.42 -11.31 21.99
C LYS A 235 -31.02 -12.08 20.80
N SER A 236 -32.18 -11.65 20.31
CA SER A 236 -32.84 -12.31 19.16
C SER A 236 -32.19 -12.00 17.81
N SER A 237 -31.47 -10.87 17.70
CA SER A 237 -30.80 -10.42 16.47
C SER A 237 -29.36 -9.90 16.73
N PRO A 238 -28.44 -10.76 17.21
CA PRO A 238 -27.13 -10.32 17.69
C PRO A 238 -26.25 -9.71 16.59
N LEU A 239 -26.26 -10.29 15.38
CA LEU A 239 -25.48 -9.77 14.25
C LEU A 239 -25.94 -8.36 13.83
N TRP A 240 -27.25 -8.12 13.85
CA TRP A 240 -27.78 -6.79 13.57
C TRP A 240 -27.34 -5.78 14.64
N PHE A 241 -27.34 -6.18 15.91
CA PHE A 241 -26.89 -5.31 16.99
C PHE A 241 -25.39 -5.00 16.88
N ILE A 242 -24.55 -5.96 16.48
CA ILE A 242 -23.14 -5.73 16.17
C ILE A 242 -22.98 -4.74 15.01
N GLN A 243 -23.75 -4.92 13.92
CA GLN A 243 -23.75 -3.99 12.79
C GLN A 243 -24.13 -2.57 13.24
N TYR A 244 -25.18 -2.43 14.06
CA TYR A 244 -25.59 -1.15 14.64
C TYR A 244 -24.47 -0.49 15.43
N LEU A 245 -23.80 -1.22 16.33
CA LEU A 245 -22.68 -0.69 17.11
C LEU A 245 -21.53 -0.20 16.22
N LEU A 246 -21.18 -0.93 15.16
CA LEU A 246 -20.13 -0.52 14.22
C LEU A 246 -20.51 0.73 13.42
N ILE A 247 -21.77 0.86 12.99
CA ILE A 247 -22.27 2.06 12.31
C ILE A 247 -22.18 3.28 13.25
N ILE A 248 -22.59 3.12 14.52
CA ILE A 248 -22.48 4.18 15.52
C ILE A 248 -21.01 4.54 15.80
N ALA A 249 -20.12 3.54 15.88
CA ALA A 249 -18.69 3.77 16.05
C ALA A 249 -18.11 4.62 14.91
N LEU A 250 -18.44 4.28 13.67
CA LEU A 250 -18.05 5.02 12.46
C LEU A 250 -18.61 6.44 12.47
N ALA A 251 -19.90 6.63 12.74
CA ALA A 251 -20.52 7.95 12.78
C ALA A 251 -19.95 8.85 13.89
N LYS A 252 -19.62 8.28 15.06
CA LYS A 252 -18.95 9.05 16.13
C LYS A 252 -17.52 9.42 15.76
N ARG A 253 -16.84 8.63 14.94
CA ARG A 253 -15.49 8.95 14.46
C ARG A 253 -15.45 10.20 13.57
N THR A 254 -16.57 10.56 12.95
CA THR A 254 -16.68 11.75 12.08
C THR A 254 -17.13 12.99 12.83
N THR A 255 -18.13 12.83 13.70
CA THR A 255 -18.83 13.94 14.34
C THR A 255 -18.19 14.41 15.64
N VAL A 256 -17.48 13.52 16.35
CA VAL A 256 -16.96 13.83 17.68
C VAL A 256 -15.49 14.21 17.59
N THR A 257 -15.17 15.42 18.07
CA THR A 257 -13.79 15.83 18.32
C THR A 257 -13.29 15.18 19.60
N SER A 258 -12.17 14.45 19.52
CA SER A 258 -11.59 13.85 20.72
C SER A 258 -10.74 14.87 21.46
N ARG A 259 -11.07 15.10 22.74
CA ARG A 259 -10.15 15.75 23.68
C ARG A 259 -9.40 14.76 24.56
N SER A 260 -9.75 13.47 24.48
CA SER A 260 -9.11 12.40 25.22
C SER A 260 -7.95 11.82 24.42
N SER A 261 -6.82 11.60 25.07
CA SER A 261 -5.66 10.91 24.50
C SER A 261 -5.74 9.38 24.63
N SER A 262 -6.72 8.82 25.36
CA SER A 262 -6.72 7.40 25.72
C SER A 262 -7.36 6.47 24.68
N SER A 263 -8.36 6.94 23.93
CA SER A 263 -9.05 6.12 22.93
C SER A 263 -9.65 6.97 21.81
N PRO A 264 -9.77 6.42 20.59
CA PRO A 264 -10.36 7.15 19.48
C PRO A 264 -11.88 7.31 19.66
N PRO A 265 -12.49 8.36 19.08
CA PRO A 265 -13.93 8.52 19.11
C PRO A 265 -14.66 7.29 18.55
N GLY A 266 -15.78 6.93 19.18
CA GLY A 266 -16.55 5.74 18.82
C GLY A 266 -15.96 4.41 19.31
N PHE A 267 -14.77 4.39 19.92
CA PHE A 267 -14.09 3.15 20.30
C PHE A 267 -14.91 2.27 21.24
N THR A 268 -15.61 2.85 22.21
CA THR A 268 -16.44 2.08 23.14
C THR A 268 -17.54 1.27 22.44
N PHE A 269 -18.06 1.75 21.31
CA PHE A 269 -19.03 1.02 20.50
C PHE A 269 -18.34 -0.05 19.65
N PHE A 270 -17.19 0.28 19.07
CA PHE A 270 -16.36 -0.67 18.32
C PHE A 270 -15.90 -1.82 19.21
N GLU A 271 -15.28 -1.54 20.35
CA GLU A 271 -14.85 -2.52 21.36
C GLU A 271 -15.97 -3.46 21.75
N ARG A 272 -17.17 -2.92 22.01
CA ARG A 272 -18.37 -3.71 22.33
C ARG A 272 -18.81 -4.59 21.16
N ALA A 273 -18.80 -4.06 19.94
CA ALA A 273 -19.11 -4.83 18.74
C ALA A 273 -18.13 -6.00 18.55
N MET A 274 -16.83 -5.73 18.71
CA MET A 274 -15.76 -6.73 18.57
C MET A 274 -15.79 -7.77 19.69
N SER A 275 -16.15 -7.37 20.91
CA SER A 275 -16.34 -8.27 22.06
C SER A 275 -17.50 -9.25 21.85
N LEU A 276 -18.55 -8.83 21.14
CA LEU A 276 -19.74 -9.63 20.82
C LEU A 276 -19.63 -10.40 19.50
N MET A 277 -18.70 -10.01 18.62
CA MET A 277 -18.51 -10.62 17.31
C MET A 277 -18.33 -12.13 17.48
N PRO A 278 -19.12 -12.99 16.81
CA PRO A 278 -18.97 -14.44 16.92
C PRO A 278 -17.72 -14.93 16.19
N ASP A 279 -17.43 -16.23 16.27
CA ASP A 279 -16.42 -16.83 15.40
C ASP A 279 -16.89 -16.86 13.93
N TRP A 280 -16.00 -17.26 13.01
CA TRP A 280 -16.30 -17.36 11.58
C TRP A 280 -17.58 -18.16 11.30
N VAL A 281 -17.76 -19.28 12.01
CA VAL A 281 -18.91 -20.16 11.82
C VAL A 281 -20.21 -19.45 12.23
N GLY A 282 -20.22 -18.79 13.39
CA GLY A 282 -21.38 -18.03 13.86
C GLY A 282 -21.71 -16.84 12.98
N LEU A 283 -20.69 -16.20 12.39
CA LEU A 283 -20.86 -15.03 11.52
C LEU A 283 -21.54 -15.37 10.19
N HIS A 284 -21.17 -16.50 9.57
CA HIS A 284 -21.58 -16.81 8.19
C HIS A 284 -22.68 -17.88 8.06
N ARG A 285 -22.88 -18.76 9.04
CA ARG A 285 -23.78 -19.93 8.90
C ARG A 285 -25.23 -19.61 8.53
N ARG A 286 -25.79 -18.50 9.01
CA ARG A 286 -27.22 -18.17 8.83
C ARG A 286 -27.50 -16.93 8.00
N ARG A 287 -26.59 -15.95 8.01
CA ARG A 287 -26.75 -14.66 7.33
C ARG A 287 -25.40 -14.20 6.76
N PRO A 288 -24.88 -14.88 5.73
CA PRO A 288 -23.55 -14.61 5.20
C PRO A 288 -23.41 -13.16 4.70
N ASN A 289 -24.44 -12.62 4.03
CA ASN A 289 -24.51 -11.23 3.60
C ASN A 289 -24.25 -10.27 4.77
N LEU A 290 -25.04 -10.34 5.84
CA LEU A 290 -24.86 -9.48 7.03
C LEU A 290 -23.48 -9.67 7.67
N GLY A 291 -22.96 -10.90 7.70
CA GLY A 291 -21.60 -11.19 8.17
C GLY A 291 -20.53 -10.48 7.36
N MET A 292 -20.64 -10.46 6.03
CA MET A 292 -19.73 -9.70 5.15
C MET A 292 -19.78 -8.20 5.46
N GLN A 293 -20.98 -7.66 5.71
CA GLN A 293 -21.18 -6.25 6.04
C GLN A 293 -20.51 -5.85 7.35
N ILE A 294 -20.70 -6.68 8.39
CA ILE A 294 -20.05 -6.49 9.69
C ILE A 294 -18.52 -6.47 9.55
N LEU A 295 -17.95 -7.37 8.75
CA LEU A 295 -16.50 -7.45 8.57
C LEU A 295 -15.92 -6.22 7.89
N TYR A 296 -16.52 -5.73 6.80
CA TYR A 296 -15.99 -4.52 6.16
C TYR A 296 -16.28 -3.26 6.99
N LEU A 297 -17.36 -3.22 7.79
CA LEU A 297 -17.61 -2.11 8.73
C LEU A 297 -16.54 -2.05 9.82
N ALA A 298 -16.15 -3.21 10.36
CA ALA A 298 -15.04 -3.30 11.29
C ALA A 298 -13.73 -2.86 10.62
N GLY A 299 -13.50 -3.28 9.38
CA GLY A 299 -12.38 -2.84 8.56
C GLY A 299 -12.34 -1.31 8.40
N LEU A 300 -13.43 -0.69 7.99
CA LEU A 300 -13.54 0.77 7.83
C LEU A 300 -13.20 1.54 9.11
N TYR A 301 -13.69 1.06 10.26
CA TYR A 301 -13.35 1.69 11.54
C TYR A 301 -11.85 1.59 11.83
N LEU A 302 -11.25 0.41 11.60
CA LEU A 302 -9.82 0.19 11.81
C LEU A 302 -8.94 1.07 10.89
N VAL A 303 -9.32 1.30 9.64
CA VAL A 303 -8.59 2.26 8.77
C VAL A 303 -8.66 3.68 9.36
N SER A 304 -9.81 4.09 9.89
CA SER A 304 -9.99 5.44 10.47
C SER A 304 -9.20 5.71 11.75
N VAL A 305 -8.59 4.68 12.32
CA VAL A 305 -7.71 4.75 13.50
C VAL A 305 -6.29 4.26 13.19
N ASP A 306 -5.90 4.27 11.91
CA ASP A 306 -4.55 3.93 11.43
C ASP A 306 -4.10 2.47 11.73
N MET A 307 -5.05 1.52 11.70
CA MET A 307 -4.83 0.07 11.83
C MET A 307 -5.12 -0.66 10.51
N LYS A 308 -4.34 -0.36 9.47
CA LYS A 308 -4.60 -0.81 8.09
C LYS A 308 -4.36 -2.31 7.90
N ASP A 309 -3.39 -2.89 8.60
CA ASP A 309 -3.10 -4.33 8.51
C ASP A 309 -4.29 -5.15 9.04
N ALA A 310 -4.84 -4.73 10.18
CA ALA A 310 -6.02 -5.35 10.76
C ALA A 310 -7.25 -5.15 9.85
N ALA A 311 -7.44 -3.94 9.31
CA ALA A 311 -8.51 -3.66 8.37
C ALA A 311 -8.43 -4.54 7.11
N TYR A 312 -7.24 -4.70 6.53
CA TYR A 312 -6.99 -5.59 5.39
C TYR A 312 -7.37 -7.03 5.71
N ALA A 313 -7.07 -7.52 6.91
CA ALA A 313 -7.45 -8.87 7.33
C ALA A 313 -8.98 -9.06 7.46
N TYR A 314 -9.72 -8.10 8.02
CA TYR A 314 -11.18 -8.16 8.14
C TYR A 314 -11.89 -8.02 6.79
N VAL A 315 -11.46 -7.08 5.94
CA VAL A 315 -12.01 -6.93 4.59
C VAL A 315 -11.68 -8.15 3.73
N GLY A 316 -10.47 -8.70 3.82
CA GLY A 316 -10.09 -9.93 3.13
C GLY A 316 -10.92 -11.15 3.56
N GLN A 317 -11.32 -11.21 4.83
CA GLN A 317 -12.30 -12.20 5.31
C GLN A 317 -13.66 -12.01 4.63
N SER A 318 -14.18 -10.79 4.59
CA SER A 318 -15.44 -10.46 3.89
C SER A 318 -15.42 -10.86 2.42
N LEU A 319 -14.32 -10.52 1.72
CA LEU A 319 -14.13 -10.85 0.31
C LEU A 319 -14.05 -12.37 0.09
N ARG A 320 -13.33 -13.11 0.95
CA ARG A 320 -13.27 -14.58 0.85
C ARG A 320 -14.65 -15.20 1.05
N THR A 321 -15.49 -14.67 1.96
CA THR A 321 -16.88 -15.10 2.07
C THR A 321 -17.66 -14.80 0.79
N CYS A 322 -17.47 -13.61 0.18
CA CYS A 322 -18.11 -13.29 -1.10
C CYS A 322 -17.75 -14.34 -2.18
N ILE A 323 -16.48 -14.75 -2.24
CA ILE A 323 -16.01 -15.78 -3.18
C ILE A 323 -16.65 -17.14 -2.88
N ILE A 324 -16.73 -17.55 -1.61
CA ILE A 324 -17.35 -18.82 -1.18
C ILE A 324 -18.84 -18.85 -1.57
N GLU A 325 -19.54 -17.74 -1.39
CA GLU A 325 -20.96 -17.60 -1.75
C GLU A 325 -21.18 -17.34 -3.26
N GLY A 326 -20.11 -17.24 -4.05
CA GLY A 326 -20.20 -17.07 -5.51
C GLY A 326 -20.59 -15.67 -5.98
N LEU A 327 -20.52 -14.65 -5.12
CA LEU A 327 -20.91 -13.26 -5.44
C LEU A 327 -20.07 -12.55 -6.53
N PRO A 328 -18.81 -12.97 -6.85
CA PRO A 328 -18.11 -12.43 -8.04
C PRO A 328 -18.80 -12.76 -9.37
N ARG A 329 -19.70 -13.75 -9.40
CA ARG A 329 -20.48 -14.12 -10.57
C ARG A 329 -21.84 -13.44 -10.54
N GLU A 330 -22.44 -13.24 -11.71
CA GLU A 330 -23.76 -12.63 -11.83
C GLU A 330 -24.82 -13.44 -11.05
N PRO A 331 -25.54 -12.83 -10.07
CA PRO A 331 -26.55 -13.53 -9.30
C PRO A 331 -27.75 -13.93 -10.19
N PRO A 332 -28.26 -15.18 -10.10
CA PRO A 332 -29.41 -15.62 -10.89
C PRO A 332 -30.70 -14.95 -10.40
N ILE A 333 -31.15 -13.92 -11.11
CA ILE A 333 -32.32 -13.10 -10.74
C ILE A 333 -33.59 -13.96 -10.60
N ASP A 334 -33.78 -14.96 -11.45
CA ASP A 334 -34.97 -15.84 -11.41
C ASP A 334 -35.07 -16.63 -10.11
N LEU A 335 -33.94 -16.93 -9.47
CA LEU A 335 -33.89 -17.66 -8.21
C LEU A 335 -33.93 -16.72 -7.00
N PHE A 336 -33.18 -15.61 -7.06
CA PHE A 336 -32.98 -14.72 -5.91
C PHE A 336 -34.06 -13.64 -5.80
N GLY A 337 -34.71 -13.31 -6.92
CA GLY A 337 -35.46 -12.07 -7.07
C GLY A 337 -34.54 -10.85 -7.16
N ILE A 338 -35.08 -9.76 -7.70
CA ILE A 338 -34.31 -8.53 -7.98
C ILE A 338 -33.70 -7.93 -6.70
N LYS A 339 -34.45 -7.91 -5.60
CA LYS A 339 -33.99 -7.28 -4.35
C LYS A 339 -32.73 -7.94 -3.79
N LEU A 340 -32.74 -9.28 -3.63
CA LEU A 340 -31.59 -10.01 -3.09
C LEU A 340 -30.42 -10.02 -4.07
N ALA A 341 -30.68 -10.14 -5.38
CA ALA A 341 -29.64 -10.04 -6.39
C ALA A 341 -28.90 -8.70 -6.30
N ASN A 342 -29.63 -7.58 -6.24
CA ASN A 342 -29.04 -6.24 -6.10
C ASN A 342 -28.25 -6.09 -4.79
N GLU A 343 -28.76 -6.61 -3.67
CA GLU A 343 -28.03 -6.63 -2.39
C GLU A 343 -26.70 -7.38 -2.51
N CYS A 344 -26.70 -8.57 -3.11
CA CYS A 344 -25.49 -9.35 -3.35
C CYS A 344 -24.47 -8.61 -4.24
N ARG A 345 -24.91 -7.96 -5.33
CA ARG A 345 -24.01 -7.16 -6.18
C ARG A 345 -23.41 -5.98 -5.42
N ASN A 346 -24.22 -5.29 -4.62
CA ASN A 346 -23.75 -4.16 -3.81
C ASN A 346 -22.74 -4.58 -2.74
N ILE A 347 -22.98 -5.69 -2.03
CA ILE A 347 -22.03 -6.24 -1.05
C ILE A 347 -20.71 -6.62 -1.75
N TRP A 348 -20.80 -7.30 -2.90
CA TRP A 348 -19.64 -7.68 -3.68
C TRP A 348 -18.79 -6.47 -4.08
N TRP A 349 -19.40 -5.44 -4.68
CA TRP A 349 -18.66 -4.27 -5.13
C TRP A 349 -18.05 -3.48 -3.99
N THR A 350 -18.73 -3.38 -2.83
CA THR A 350 -18.14 -2.81 -1.61
C THR A 350 -16.90 -3.58 -1.17
N ALA A 351 -16.99 -4.91 -1.05
CA ALA A 351 -15.85 -5.74 -0.64
C ALA A 351 -14.69 -5.66 -1.65
N TYR A 352 -15.01 -5.64 -2.94
CA TYR A 352 -14.06 -5.48 -4.03
C TYR A 352 -13.29 -4.16 -3.93
N ILE A 353 -13.99 -3.03 -3.81
CA ILE A 353 -13.40 -1.69 -3.69
C ILE A 353 -12.45 -1.64 -2.50
N LEU A 354 -12.92 -2.06 -1.33
CA LEU A 354 -12.14 -1.99 -0.10
C LEU A 354 -10.90 -2.89 -0.14
N ASP A 355 -11.00 -4.09 -0.72
CA ASP A 355 -9.85 -4.98 -0.88
C ASP A 355 -8.74 -4.31 -1.72
N ARG A 356 -9.09 -3.61 -2.81
CA ARG A 356 -8.10 -2.94 -3.67
C ARG A 356 -7.46 -1.74 -3.01
N GLN A 357 -8.25 -0.89 -2.38
CA GLN A 357 -7.73 0.27 -1.66
C GLN A 357 -6.79 -0.16 -0.53
N LEU A 358 -7.20 -1.13 0.29
CA LEU A 358 -6.37 -1.65 1.36
C LEU A 358 -5.13 -2.38 0.84
N SER A 359 -5.24 -3.15 -0.24
CA SER A 359 -4.08 -3.79 -0.89
C SER A 359 -3.00 -2.76 -1.27
N VAL A 360 -3.38 -1.62 -1.84
CA VAL A 360 -2.44 -0.53 -2.13
C VAL A 360 -1.82 0.00 -0.84
N MET A 361 -2.63 0.30 0.18
CA MET A 361 -2.16 0.89 1.44
C MET A 361 -1.15 0.01 2.19
N VAL A 362 -1.43 -1.30 2.30
CA VAL A 362 -0.55 -2.25 3.01
C VAL A 362 0.57 -2.80 2.12
N GLY A 363 0.52 -2.54 0.82
CA GLY A 363 1.53 -3.04 -0.13
C GLY A 363 1.39 -4.52 -0.47
N ALA A 364 0.16 -5.03 -0.47
CA ALA A 364 -0.19 -6.43 -0.72
C ALA A 364 -0.77 -6.64 -2.13
N PRO A 365 -0.70 -7.88 -2.67
CA PRO A 365 -1.40 -8.20 -3.91
C PRO A 365 -2.92 -8.21 -3.71
N CYS A 366 -3.64 -7.87 -4.77
CA CYS A 366 -5.10 -7.95 -4.80
C CYS A 366 -5.60 -9.40 -4.71
N SER A 367 -6.68 -9.63 -3.96
CA SER A 367 -7.12 -10.98 -3.57
C SER A 367 -7.79 -11.82 -4.68
N ILE A 368 -8.25 -11.19 -5.77
CA ILE A 368 -8.92 -11.87 -6.89
C ILE A 368 -8.50 -11.22 -8.21
N GLN A 369 -8.46 -11.98 -9.30
CA GLN A 369 -8.18 -11.43 -10.62
C GLN A 369 -9.47 -10.98 -11.30
N ASP A 370 -9.43 -9.85 -12.01
CA ASP A 370 -10.63 -9.28 -12.63
C ASP A 370 -11.23 -10.16 -13.73
N SER A 371 -10.44 -11.07 -14.32
CA SER A 371 -10.90 -12.08 -15.28
C SER A 371 -11.90 -13.09 -14.70
N GLU A 372 -11.95 -13.25 -13.39
CA GLU A 372 -12.88 -14.16 -12.72
C GLU A 372 -14.25 -13.53 -12.43
N ILE A 373 -14.40 -12.22 -12.69
CA ILE A 373 -15.59 -11.47 -12.30
C ILE A 373 -16.56 -11.38 -13.47
N THR A 374 -17.79 -11.85 -13.26
CA THR A 374 -18.89 -11.69 -14.23
C THR A 374 -20.07 -10.90 -13.68
N CYS A 375 -20.05 -10.56 -12.39
CA CYS A 375 -21.03 -9.66 -11.78
C CYS A 375 -21.13 -8.35 -12.56
N SER A 376 -22.34 -7.91 -12.85
CA SER A 376 -22.61 -6.69 -13.59
C SER A 376 -22.23 -5.45 -12.78
N LEU A 377 -21.80 -4.38 -13.47
CA LEU A 377 -21.44 -3.11 -12.84
C LEU A 377 -22.68 -2.41 -12.26
N PRO A 378 -22.54 -1.60 -11.19
CA PRO A 378 -23.66 -0.93 -10.53
C PRO A 378 -24.63 -0.18 -11.46
N SER A 379 -24.12 0.54 -12.45
CA SER A 379 -24.92 1.31 -13.41
C SER A 379 -25.83 0.46 -14.31
N SER A 380 -25.60 -0.86 -14.36
CA SER A 380 -26.44 -1.79 -15.14
C SER A 380 -27.77 -2.14 -14.45
N TYR A 381 -27.84 -2.03 -13.12
CA TYR A 381 -29.03 -2.39 -12.33
C TYR A 381 -29.54 -1.24 -11.44
N ASP A 382 -28.76 -0.18 -11.29
CA ASP A 382 -29.12 1.05 -10.59
C ASP A 382 -28.88 2.24 -11.53
N THR A 383 -29.96 2.80 -12.09
CA THR A 383 -29.90 3.94 -13.01
C THR A 383 -29.79 5.29 -12.28
N SER A 384 -29.73 5.29 -10.95
CA SER A 384 -29.52 6.51 -10.18
C SER A 384 -28.09 7.03 -10.33
N GLU A 385 -27.87 8.26 -9.87
CA GLU A 385 -26.54 8.85 -9.79
C GLU A 385 -25.57 7.97 -8.97
N ARG A 386 -26.07 7.39 -7.86
CA ARG A 386 -25.31 6.45 -7.03
C ARG A 386 -24.78 5.26 -7.83
N GLY A 387 -25.60 4.66 -8.69
CA GLY A 387 -25.17 3.55 -9.55
C GLY A 387 -24.05 3.96 -10.51
N THR A 388 -24.08 5.19 -11.02
CA THR A 388 -23.02 5.74 -11.86
C THR A 388 -21.74 5.98 -11.06
N LEU A 389 -21.84 6.64 -9.90
CA LEU A 389 -20.72 6.93 -9.00
C LEU A 389 -20.01 5.67 -8.51
N LEU A 390 -20.77 4.67 -8.07
CA LEU A 390 -20.22 3.38 -7.63
C LEU A 390 -19.54 2.64 -8.79
N THR A 391 -20.06 2.78 -10.02
CA THR A 391 -19.41 2.21 -11.21
C THR A 391 -18.06 2.87 -11.48
N LEU A 392 -17.96 4.19 -11.38
CA LEU A 392 -16.69 4.91 -11.51
C LEU A 392 -15.70 4.51 -10.42
N HIS A 393 -16.18 4.35 -9.19
CA HIS A 393 -15.36 3.85 -8.07
C HIS A 393 -14.80 2.45 -8.33
N VAL A 394 -15.63 1.53 -8.86
CA VAL A 394 -15.19 0.19 -9.26
C VAL A 394 -14.15 0.27 -10.38
N LYS A 395 -14.36 1.11 -11.40
CA LYS A 395 -13.40 1.29 -12.51
C LYS A 395 -12.04 1.81 -12.00
N LEU A 396 -12.02 2.83 -11.15
CA LEU A 396 -10.79 3.33 -10.52
C LEU A 396 -10.11 2.24 -9.67
N SER A 397 -10.88 1.48 -8.90
CA SER A 397 -10.35 0.36 -8.10
C SER A 397 -9.73 -0.75 -8.97
N ARG A 398 -10.27 -1.01 -10.17
CA ARG A 398 -9.65 -1.91 -11.16
C ARG A 398 -8.31 -1.38 -11.65
N ILE A 399 -8.21 -0.08 -11.93
CA ILE A 399 -6.93 0.55 -12.32
C ILE A 399 -5.90 0.43 -11.20
N MET A 400 -6.27 0.66 -9.93
CA MET A 400 -5.37 0.41 -8.79
C MET A 400 -4.82 -1.01 -8.79
N GLY A 401 -5.68 -2.02 -9.02
CA GLY A 401 -5.27 -3.42 -9.13
C GLY A 401 -4.37 -3.69 -10.34
N ALA A 402 -4.66 -3.07 -11.48
CA ALA A 402 -3.83 -3.16 -12.68
C ALA A 402 -2.43 -2.56 -12.45
N ILE A 403 -2.33 -1.41 -11.76
CA ILE A 403 -1.07 -0.78 -11.38
C ILE A 403 -0.27 -1.69 -10.46
N ILE A 404 -0.87 -2.26 -9.41
CA ILE A 404 -0.19 -3.23 -8.52
C ILE A 404 0.39 -4.38 -9.34
N LYS A 405 -0.41 -4.96 -10.24
CA LYS A 405 -0.01 -6.13 -11.04
C LYS A 405 1.08 -5.82 -12.07
N SER A 406 1.19 -4.58 -12.54
CA SER A 406 2.06 -4.22 -13.67
C SER A 406 3.32 -3.45 -13.24
N VAL A 407 3.18 -2.45 -12.36
CA VAL A 407 4.29 -1.62 -11.87
C VAL A 407 5.02 -2.30 -10.71
N TYR A 408 4.27 -2.95 -9.81
CA TYR A 408 4.79 -3.48 -8.55
C TYR A 408 5.01 -5.01 -8.56
N THR A 409 5.08 -5.63 -9.75
CA THR A 409 5.26 -7.08 -9.89
C THR A 409 6.68 -7.54 -9.63
N ALA A 410 6.80 -8.58 -8.78
CA ALA A 410 8.04 -9.30 -8.53
C ALA A 410 8.49 -10.16 -9.73
N ASP A 411 7.58 -10.51 -10.65
CA ASP A 411 7.91 -11.31 -11.82
C ASP A 411 8.56 -10.44 -12.91
N SER A 412 9.88 -10.60 -13.07
CA SER A 412 10.66 -9.89 -14.10
C SER A 412 10.21 -10.23 -15.53
N LYS A 413 9.56 -11.37 -15.76
CA LYS A 413 9.06 -11.78 -17.09
C LYS A 413 7.71 -11.15 -17.45
N GLN A 414 6.90 -10.83 -16.45
CA GLN A 414 5.61 -10.15 -16.62
C GLN A 414 5.75 -8.62 -16.62
N ARG A 415 6.95 -8.12 -16.29
CA ARG A 415 7.25 -6.70 -16.28
C ARG A 415 7.28 -6.18 -17.72
N ARG A 416 6.17 -5.57 -18.15
CA ARG A 416 6.16 -4.69 -19.33
C ARG A 416 7.15 -3.55 -19.09
N SER A 417 7.57 -2.86 -20.16
CA SER A 417 8.25 -1.57 -20.01
C SER A 417 7.45 -0.70 -19.03
N PHE A 418 8.15 -0.09 -18.06
CA PHE A 418 7.52 0.77 -17.07
C PHE A 418 6.71 1.88 -17.76
N ILE A 419 7.24 2.46 -18.84
CA ILE A 419 6.55 3.47 -19.63
C ILE A 419 5.32 2.91 -20.33
N ALA A 420 5.43 1.74 -20.98
CA ALA A 420 4.28 1.09 -21.60
C ALA A 420 3.14 0.82 -20.60
N THR A 421 3.51 0.53 -19.35
CA THR A 421 2.57 0.34 -18.26
C THR A 421 1.91 1.65 -17.85
N VAL A 422 2.69 2.70 -17.58
CA VAL A 422 2.18 4.02 -17.19
C VAL A 422 1.33 4.62 -18.32
N GLN A 423 1.73 4.48 -19.58
CA GLN A 423 0.94 4.85 -20.75
C GLN A 423 -0.44 4.18 -20.76
N SER A 424 -0.48 2.85 -20.59
CA SER A 424 -1.75 2.10 -20.55
C SER A 424 -2.66 2.62 -19.44
N VAL A 425 -2.08 2.88 -18.26
CA VAL A 425 -2.82 3.45 -17.12
C VAL A 425 -3.36 4.83 -17.47
N LEU A 426 -2.55 5.72 -18.04
CA LEU A 426 -2.98 7.09 -18.39
C LEU A 426 -4.12 7.09 -19.43
N ARG A 427 -4.11 6.19 -20.41
CA ARG A 427 -5.22 6.06 -21.37
C ARG A 427 -6.51 5.59 -20.71
N ASP A 428 -6.44 4.54 -19.88
CA ASP A 428 -7.61 4.03 -19.15
C ASP A 428 -8.19 5.12 -18.21
N MET A 429 -7.31 5.95 -17.65
CA MET A 429 -7.67 7.05 -16.77
C MET A 429 -8.37 8.20 -17.52
N ALA A 430 -7.94 8.54 -18.72
CA ALA A 430 -8.56 9.63 -19.51
C ALA A 430 -10.05 9.40 -19.78
N ASP A 431 -10.45 8.17 -20.12
CA ASP A 431 -11.86 7.82 -20.32
C ASP A 431 -12.69 7.99 -19.03
N ILE A 432 -12.11 7.61 -17.89
CA ILE A 432 -12.76 7.78 -16.58
C ILE A 432 -12.88 9.25 -16.21
N LEU A 433 -11.85 10.06 -16.47
CA LEU A 433 -11.88 11.49 -16.17
C LEU A 433 -13.02 12.19 -16.90
N ARG A 434 -13.21 11.89 -18.19
CA ARG A 434 -14.36 12.37 -18.97
C ARG A 434 -15.70 11.95 -18.33
N ASP A 435 -15.80 10.70 -17.87
CA ASP A 435 -17.01 10.22 -17.21
C ASP A 435 -17.26 10.95 -15.85
N ILE A 436 -16.20 11.24 -15.08
CA ILE A 436 -16.29 12.00 -13.82
C ILE A 436 -16.72 13.46 -14.09
N GLU A 437 -16.13 14.12 -15.08
CA GLU A 437 -16.49 15.50 -15.50
C GLU A 437 -17.96 15.58 -15.93
N ASN A 438 -18.44 14.58 -16.67
CA ASN A 438 -19.85 14.48 -17.08
C ASN A 438 -20.82 14.32 -15.90
N VAL A 439 -20.41 13.63 -14.83
CA VAL A 439 -21.22 13.54 -13.59
C VAL A 439 -21.15 14.85 -12.83
N SER A 440 -19.95 15.43 -12.67
CA SER A 440 -19.72 16.71 -11.98
C SER A 440 -20.59 17.83 -12.54
N THR A 441 -20.59 18.02 -13.86
CA THR A 441 -21.37 19.06 -14.55
C THR A 441 -22.88 18.94 -14.38
N ARG A 442 -23.40 17.74 -14.12
CA ARG A 442 -24.84 17.52 -13.82
C ARG A 442 -25.20 17.86 -12.38
N THR A 443 -24.22 17.81 -11.48
CA THR A 443 -24.42 18.00 -10.02
C THR A 443 -24.18 19.42 -9.55
N VAL A 444 -23.42 20.22 -10.31
CA VAL A 444 -23.13 21.62 -9.98
C VAL A 444 -24.22 22.53 -10.55
N HIS A 445 -24.94 23.23 -9.68
CA HIS A 445 -25.88 24.26 -10.12
C HIS A 445 -25.09 25.54 -10.46
N PRO A 446 -25.34 26.21 -11.61
CA PRO A 446 -24.51 27.31 -12.12
C PRO A 446 -24.39 28.52 -11.17
N THR A 447 -25.32 28.67 -10.23
CA THR A 447 -25.29 29.74 -9.21
C THR A 447 -24.89 29.26 -7.81
N ILE A 448 -24.87 27.94 -7.57
CA ILE A 448 -24.55 27.35 -6.26
C ILE A 448 -23.18 26.68 -6.42
N ARG A 449 -22.12 27.39 -5.99
CA ARG A 449 -20.73 26.92 -6.03
C ARG A 449 -20.45 25.92 -4.90
N THR A 450 -21.16 24.81 -4.84
CA THR A 450 -20.91 23.72 -3.88
C THR A 450 -20.06 22.63 -4.50
N VAL A 451 -19.05 22.16 -3.78
CA VAL A 451 -18.21 21.05 -4.22
C VAL A 451 -18.83 19.74 -3.73
N SER A 452 -19.12 18.81 -4.65
CA SER A 452 -19.64 17.49 -4.28
C SER A 452 -18.56 16.67 -3.58
N THR A 453 -18.82 16.21 -2.35
CA THR A 453 -17.91 15.36 -1.56
C THR A 453 -17.59 14.04 -2.29
N THR A 454 -18.59 13.48 -2.95
CA THR A 454 -18.51 12.23 -3.70
C THR A 454 -17.69 12.39 -4.99
N THR A 455 -17.95 13.44 -5.77
CA THR A 455 -17.15 13.72 -6.97
C THR A 455 -15.71 14.03 -6.60
N SER A 456 -15.49 14.80 -5.53
CA SER A 456 -14.16 15.09 -4.99
C SER A 456 -13.42 13.82 -4.59
N HIS A 457 -14.10 12.85 -3.98
CA HIS A 457 -13.49 11.57 -3.66
C HIS A 457 -13.06 10.79 -4.91
N LEU A 458 -13.88 10.79 -5.97
CA LEU A 458 -13.51 10.17 -7.24
C LEU A 458 -12.28 10.85 -7.86
N PHE A 459 -12.19 12.19 -7.81
CA PHE A 459 -11.00 12.92 -8.25
C PHE A 459 -9.76 12.59 -7.39
N LEU A 460 -9.92 12.47 -6.07
CA LEU A 460 -8.82 12.06 -5.19
C LEU A 460 -8.31 10.66 -5.53
N LEU A 461 -9.20 9.69 -5.75
CA LEU A 461 -8.84 8.34 -6.19
C LEU A 461 -8.19 8.33 -7.58
N TYR A 462 -8.68 9.19 -8.48
CA TYR A 462 -8.10 9.38 -9.80
C TYR A 462 -6.65 9.84 -9.69
N HIS A 463 -6.39 10.94 -8.97
CA HIS A 463 -5.04 11.45 -8.78
C HIS A 463 -4.15 10.46 -8.02
N GLN A 464 -4.71 9.71 -7.07
CA GLN A 464 -3.99 8.64 -6.37
C GLN A 464 -3.51 7.54 -7.33
N CYS A 465 -4.28 7.18 -8.37
CA CYS A 465 -3.85 6.20 -9.36
C CYS A 465 -2.66 6.71 -10.19
N ILE A 466 -2.68 7.97 -10.63
CA ILE A 466 -1.55 8.59 -11.35
C ILE A 466 -0.31 8.56 -10.48
N VAL A 467 -0.43 9.10 -9.26
CA VAL A 467 0.66 9.18 -8.30
C VAL A 467 1.19 7.79 -7.96
N LEU A 468 0.32 6.78 -7.80
CA LEU A 468 0.71 5.38 -7.54
C LEU A 468 1.51 4.78 -8.71
N ALA A 469 1.15 5.09 -9.96
CA ALA A 469 1.84 4.58 -11.14
C ALA A 469 3.24 5.20 -11.32
N THR A 470 3.41 6.46 -10.92
CA THR A 470 4.64 7.25 -11.13
C THR A 470 5.63 7.22 -9.96
N ARG A 471 5.24 6.75 -8.76
CA ARG A 471 6.13 6.68 -7.56
C ARG A 471 7.54 6.15 -7.82
N PRO A 472 7.73 5.07 -8.62
CA PRO A 472 9.08 4.57 -8.93
C PRO A 472 10.04 5.62 -9.47
N LEU A 473 9.55 6.59 -10.25
CA LEU A 473 10.36 7.65 -10.85
C LEU A 473 10.95 8.56 -9.79
N PHE A 474 10.15 8.98 -8.80
CA PHE A 474 10.64 9.85 -7.72
C PHE A 474 11.76 9.19 -6.92
N LEU A 475 11.63 7.90 -6.60
CA LEU A 475 12.67 7.18 -5.88
C LEU A 475 13.92 6.96 -6.74
N TYR A 476 13.75 6.73 -8.05
CA TYR A 476 14.84 6.63 -9.01
C TYR A 476 15.64 7.94 -9.06
N PHE A 477 14.98 9.07 -9.32
CA PHE A 477 15.65 10.36 -9.41
C PHE A 477 16.25 10.83 -8.07
N LEU A 478 15.59 10.53 -6.94
CA LEU A 478 16.18 10.76 -5.61
C LEU A 478 17.51 10.01 -5.46
N THR A 479 17.55 8.74 -5.84
CA THR A 479 18.76 7.92 -5.76
C THR A 479 19.87 8.49 -6.64
N HIS A 480 19.55 8.93 -7.85
CA HIS A 480 20.53 9.55 -8.76
C HIS A 480 21.04 10.90 -8.21
N ARG A 481 20.18 11.72 -7.60
CA ARG A 481 20.59 12.97 -6.95
C ARG A 481 21.59 12.71 -5.84
N LEU A 482 21.29 11.76 -4.95
CA LEU A 482 22.12 11.45 -3.78
C LEU A 482 23.44 10.73 -4.12
N LYS A 483 23.51 9.98 -5.23
CA LYS A 483 24.73 9.27 -5.66
C LYS A 483 25.76 10.14 -6.39
N ARG A 484 25.47 11.40 -6.72
CA ARG A 484 26.40 12.27 -7.45
C ARG A 484 27.71 12.47 -6.67
N PRO A 485 28.89 12.25 -7.27
CA PRO A 485 30.16 12.49 -6.61
C PRO A 485 30.32 13.99 -6.31
N ARG A 486 30.70 14.31 -5.07
CA ARG A 486 30.82 15.68 -4.53
C ARG A 486 31.83 16.58 -5.25
N SER A 487 32.56 16.07 -6.25
CA SER A 487 33.73 16.70 -6.88
C SER A 487 33.58 17.07 -8.37
N GLN A 488 32.42 16.86 -8.99
CA GLN A 488 32.14 17.31 -10.37
C GLN A 488 31.33 18.61 -10.38
N ASP A 489 31.59 19.46 -11.37
CA ASP A 489 30.90 20.75 -11.62
C ASP A 489 29.39 20.61 -11.46
N ARG A 490 28.85 21.20 -10.38
CA ARG A 490 27.44 21.10 -9.99
C ARG A 490 26.50 22.01 -10.79
N THR A 491 27.02 22.71 -11.82
CA THR A 491 26.22 23.49 -12.78
C THR A 491 25.50 22.62 -13.82
N ALA A 492 25.76 21.31 -13.86
CA ALA A 492 24.97 20.38 -14.63
C ALA A 492 23.68 20.01 -13.85
N ASP A 493 22.56 20.62 -14.26
CA ASP A 493 21.21 20.31 -13.79
C ASP A 493 20.97 18.80 -13.68
N ILE A 494 20.00 18.37 -12.85
CA ILE A 494 19.56 16.97 -12.91
C ILE A 494 19.08 16.72 -14.33
N TYR A 495 19.79 15.83 -15.05
CA TYR A 495 19.34 15.40 -16.35
C TYR A 495 18.13 14.48 -16.16
N ILE A 496 16.96 15.10 -16.07
CA ILE A 496 15.69 14.42 -16.25
C ILE A 496 15.53 14.29 -17.76
N PRO A 497 15.49 13.05 -18.30
CA PRO A 497 15.24 12.86 -19.71
C PRO A 497 13.98 13.58 -20.13
N ALA A 498 14.01 14.28 -21.26
CA ALA A 498 12.87 15.07 -21.75
C ALA A 498 11.57 14.25 -21.85
N GLN A 499 11.68 12.92 -22.00
CA GLN A 499 10.56 12.00 -22.04
C GLN A 499 9.88 11.76 -20.69
N LEU A 500 10.62 11.87 -19.58
CA LEU A 500 10.12 11.58 -18.22
C LEU A 500 9.66 12.83 -17.49
N LYS A 501 10.11 14.00 -17.93
CA LYS A 501 9.72 15.28 -17.35
C LYS A 501 8.20 15.49 -17.37
N PRO A 502 7.47 15.25 -18.49
CA PRO A 502 6.01 15.35 -18.51
C PRO A 502 5.32 14.41 -17.52
N LEU A 503 5.82 13.18 -17.35
CA LEU A 503 5.26 12.21 -16.38
C LEU A 503 5.42 12.67 -14.93
N LEU A 504 6.58 13.23 -14.59
CA LEU A 504 6.83 13.81 -13.27
C LEU A 504 5.95 15.04 -13.04
N GLU A 505 5.84 15.91 -14.04
CA GLU A 505 4.99 17.10 -13.99
C GLU A 505 3.51 16.72 -13.81
N THR A 506 2.97 15.78 -14.57
CA THR A 506 1.59 15.30 -14.42
C THR A 506 1.33 14.66 -13.06
N SER A 507 2.30 13.87 -12.55
CA SER A 507 2.19 13.29 -11.21
C SER A 507 2.20 14.38 -10.13
N LEU A 508 3.05 15.39 -10.30
CA LEU A 508 3.14 16.52 -9.38
C LEU A 508 1.87 17.36 -9.43
N GLN A 509 1.33 17.64 -10.61
CA GLN A 509 0.04 18.32 -10.76
C GLN A 509 -1.09 17.53 -10.11
N SER A 510 -1.09 16.20 -10.22
CA SER A 510 -2.05 15.34 -9.52
C SER A 510 -1.93 15.41 -8.00
N ALA A 511 -0.70 15.48 -7.46
CA ALA A 511 -0.47 15.68 -6.04
C ALA A 511 -0.95 17.08 -5.58
N LYS A 512 -0.64 18.13 -6.34
CA LYS A 512 -1.10 19.51 -6.08
C LYS A 512 -2.63 19.62 -6.13
N ALA A 513 -3.27 19.03 -7.12
CA ALA A 513 -4.73 18.97 -7.26
C ALA A 513 -5.38 18.24 -6.07
N SER A 514 -4.80 17.12 -5.64
CA SER A 514 -5.29 16.38 -4.47
C SER A 514 -5.28 17.24 -3.20
N LEU A 515 -4.21 17.99 -2.94
CA LEU A 515 -4.12 18.90 -1.80
C LEU A 515 -5.17 20.02 -1.87
N ARG A 516 -5.43 20.58 -3.05
CA ARG A 516 -6.48 21.60 -3.25
C ARG A 516 -7.87 21.06 -3.01
N ILE A 517 -8.18 19.88 -3.53
CA ILE A 517 -9.49 19.23 -3.31
C ILE A 517 -9.70 19.02 -1.80
N LEU A 518 -8.69 18.53 -1.09
CA LEU A 518 -8.76 18.34 0.36
C LEU A 518 -8.91 19.66 1.13
N LEU A 519 -8.23 20.72 0.69
CA LEU A 519 -8.39 22.07 1.26
C LEU A 519 -9.83 22.58 1.06
N SER A 520 -10.37 22.48 -0.15
CA SER A 520 -11.73 22.92 -0.47
C SER A 520 -12.79 22.15 0.33
N LEU A 521 -12.62 20.82 0.46
CA LEU A 521 -13.49 19.99 1.31
C LEU A 521 -13.42 20.43 2.78
N HIS A 522 -12.24 20.83 3.27
CA HIS A 522 -12.08 21.29 4.64
C HIS A 522 -12.76 22.64 4.88
N GLU A 523 -12.57 23.61 3.99
CA GLU A 523 -13.21 24.93 4.07
C GLU A 523 -14.74 24.85 4.11
N GLN A 524 -15.32 23.87 3.41
CA GLN A 524 -16.76 23.61 3.43
C GLN A 524 -17.23 22.77 4.63
N SER A 525 -16.39 22.57 5.65
CA SER A 525 -16.63 21.67 6.79
C SER A 525 -17.06 20.26 6.38
N SER A 526 -16.69 19.84 5.16
CA SER A 526 -17.10 18.58 4.54
C SER A 526 -15.99 17.53 4.54
N LEU A 527 -14.77 17.92 4.93
CA LEU A 527 -13.66 17.02 5.25
C LEU A 527 -13.89 16.35 6.61
N GLU A 528 -15.00 15.65 6.73
CA GLU A 528 -15.25 14.83 7.90
C GLU A 528 -14.44 13.53 7.81
N SER A 529 -14.02 13.02 8.97
CA SER A 529 -13.04 11.95 9.15
C SER A 529 -13.45 10.57 8.53
N LEU A 530 -14.60 10.46 7.88
CA LEU A 530 -15.13 9.18 7.37
C LEU A 530 -14.53 8.69 6.05
N ILE A 531 -13.63 9.43 5.43
CA ILE A 531 -12.85 8.85 4.34
C ILE A 531 -11.45 8.62 4.89
N PRO A 532 -11.21 7.47 5.57
CA PRO A 532 -9.92 7.20 6.17
C PRO A 532 -8.77 7.15 5.14
N PHE A 533 -9.12 7.08 3.86
CA PHE A 533 -8.21 7.18 2.72
C PHE A 533 -7.73 8.62 2.42
N ASN A 534 -8.50 9.66 2.79
CA ASN A 534 -8.16 11.05 2.50
C ASN A 534 -6.89 11.50 3.22
N GLN A 535 -6.63 10.99 4.42
CA GLN A 535 -5.44 11.32 5.19
C GLN A 535 -4.17 10.74 4.55
N ASP A 536 -4.20 9.50 4.07
CA ASP A 536 -3.06 8.90 3.34
C ASP A 536 -2.79 9.68 2.04
N ASN A 537 -3.86 10.10 1.35
CA ASN A 537 -3.75 10.94 0.15
C ASN A 537 -3.16 12.33 0.44
N ALA A 538 -3.59 12.99 1.52
CA ALA A 538 -3.06 14.29 1.95
C ALA A 538 -1.56 14.19 2.23
N TYR A 539 -1.17 13.25 3.08
CA TYR A 539 0.21 13.01 3.46
C TYR A 539 1.07 12.68 2.24
N PHE A 540 0.64 11.73 1.40
CA PHE A 540 1.47 11.30 0.28
C PHE A 540 1.62 12.38 -0.79
N SER A 541 0.55 13.15 -1.05
CA SER A 541 0.62 14.27 -2.00
C SER A 541 1.63 15.33 -1.54
N ALA A 542 1.61 15.67 -0.25
CA ALA A 542 2.60 16.56 0.35
C ALA A 542 4.01 16.00 0.27
N PHE A 543 4.17 14.71 0.58
CA PHE A 543 5.45 14.01 0.53
C PHE A 543 6.06 14.08 -0.87
N ILE A 544 5.25 13.88 -1.92
CA ILE A 544 5.67 13.98 -3.32
C ILE A 544 6.05 15.42 -3.69
N VAL A 545 5.32 16.44 -3.23
CA VAL A 545 5.64 17.84 -3.51
C VAL A 545 7.00 18.22 -2.91
N VAL A 546 7.25 17.88 -1.64
CA VAL A 546 8.55 18.13 -0.97
C VAL A 546 9.67 17.36 -1.66
N LEU A 547 9.43 16.09 -1.98
CA LEU A 547 10.41 15.26 -2.67
C LEU A 547 10.72 15.76 -4.09
N ALA A 548 9.71 16.26 -4.82
CA ALA A 548 9.89 16.83 -6.15
C ALA A 548 10.73 18.11 -6.10
N PHE A 549 10.46 19.00 -5.14
CA PHE A 549 11.27 20.20 -4.91
C PHE A 549 12.72 19.84 -4.56
N PHE A 550 12.92 18.85 -3.69
CA PHE A 550 14.25 18.33 -3.38
C PHE A 550 14.87 17.55 -4.55
N ILE A 551 14.16 17.11 -5.57
CA ILE A 551 14.80 16.53 -6.76
C ILE A 551 15.19 17.67 -7.70
N GLU A 552 14.22 18.46 -8.13
CA GLU A 552 14.40 19.53 -9.11
C GLU A 552 13.55 20.74 -8.69
N PRO A 553 14.15 21.78 -8.07
CA PRO A 553 13.41 22.94 -7.56
C PRO A 553 12.55 23.64 -8.62
N SER A 554 12.97 23.61 -9.89
CA SER A 554 12.23 24.22 -10.99
C SER A 554 10.85 23.58 -11.25
N LEU A 555 10.61 22.36 -10.76
CA LEU A 555 9.30 21.70 -10.85
C LEU A 555 8.27 22.31 -9.87
N VAL A 556 8.73 22.88 -8.75
CA VAL A 556 7.85 23.39 -7.67
C VAL A 556 8.33 24.77 -7.21
N PRO A 557 8.18 25.83 -8.02
CA PRO A 557 8.61 27.17 -7.64
C PRO A 557 7.82 27.73 -6.43
N ASP A 558 6.61 27.22 -6.20
CA ASP A 558 5.64 27.64 -5.18
C ASP A 558 5.55 26.66 -3.99
N VAL A 559 6.66 25.95 -3.65
CA VAL A 559 6.67 24.88 -2.64
C VAL A 559 6.15 25.33 -1.26
N GLU A 560 6.52 26.55 -0.83
CA GLU A 560 6.12 27.12 0.47
C GLU A 560 4.61 27.22 0.65
N ASN A 561 3.89 27.49 -0.45
CA ASN A 561 2.43 27.56 -0.42
C ASN A 561 1.83 26.19 -0.09
N TYR A 562 2.30 25.11 -0.74
CA TYR A 562 1.79 23.77 -0.46
C TYR A 562 2.22 23.25 0.91
N ILE A 563 3.43 23.56 1.37
CA ILE A 563 3.88 23.21 2.73
C ILE A 563 2.96 23.87 3.77
N SER A 564 2.62 25.13 3.57
CA SER A 564 1.70 25.88 4.42
C SER A 564 0.29 25.27 4.39
N THR A 565 -0.24 24.97 3.20
CA THR A 565 -1.55 24.30 3.04
C THR A 565 -1.61 22.96 3.77
N VAL A 566 -0.58 22.13 3.63
CA VAL A 566 -0.53 20.80 4.26
C VAL A 566 -0.42 20.92 5.78
N SER A 567 0.45 21.81 6.25
CA SER A 567 0.61 22.09 7.68
C SER A 567 -0.72 22.52 8.30
N TRP A 568 -1.45 23.41 7.63
CA TRP A 568 -2.78 23.83 8.06
C TRP A 568 -3.77 22.66 8.09
N LEU A 569 -3.84 21.86 7.02
CA LEU A 569 -4.77 20.72 6.91
C LEU A 569 -4.52 19.69 8.02
N LEU A 570 -3.26 19.32 8.23
CA LEU A 570 -2.87 18.37 9.28
C LEU A 570 -3.13 18.96 10.68
N ASN A 571 -2.83 20.24 10.91
CA ASN A 571 -3.12 20.90 12.19
C ASN A 571 -4.62 20.94 12.50
N ALA A 572 -5.46 21.13 11.48
CA ALA A 572 -6.91 21.08 11.65
C ALA A 572 -7.41 19.65 11.96
N GLN A 573 -6.77 18.61 11.42
CA GLN A 573 -7.06 17.23 11.83
C GLN A 573 -6.58 16.92 13.26
N ILE A 574 -5.41 17.43 13.63
CA ILE A 574 -4.83 17.27 14.98
C ILE A 574 -5.71 17.97 16.02
N SER A 575 -6.24 19.16 15.73
CA SER A 575 -7.15 19.87 16.64
C SER A 575 -8.47 19.13 16.86
N ASN A 576 -8.90 18.31 15.89
CA ASN A 576 -10.04 17.40 16.01
C ASN A 576 -9.72 16.10 16.78
N GLY A 577 -8.47 15.91 17.21
CA GLY A 577 -8.01 14.76 18.00
C GLY A 577 -7.42 13.62 17.20
N ASP A 578 -7.00 13.86 15.96
CA ASP A 578 -6.39 12.83 15.11
C ASP A 578 -4.88 12.64 15.40
N LEU A 579 -4.56 11.56 16.13
CA LEU A 579 -3.17 11.22 16.46
C LEU A 579 -2.38 10.72 15.25
N ALA A 580 -3.02 10.10 14.26
CA ALA A 580 -2.34 9.66 13.05
C ALA A 580 -1.91 10.88 12.22
N ALA A 581 -2.74 11.92 12.15
CA ALA A 581 -2.37 13.18 11.48
C ALA A 581 -1.14 13.83 12.15
N LYS A 582 -1.06 13.77 13.49
CA LYS A 582 0.11 14.23 14.26
C LYS A 582 1.38 13.46 13.91
N GLN A 583 1.27 12.14 13.74
CA GLN A 583 2.40 11.32 13.31
C GLN A 583 2.85 11.70 11.90
N ARG A 584 1.91 11.83 10.95
CA ARG A 584 2.19 12.23 9.55
C ARG A 584 2.82 13.62 9.42
N SER A 585 2.38 14.59 10.22
CA SER A 585 2.99 15.92 10.28
C SER A 585 4.46 15.84 10.68
N LYS A 586 4.78 15.08 11.75
CA LYS A 586 6.18 14.89 12.17
C LYS A 586 7.06 14.23 11.10
N GLU A 587 6.50 13.33 10.29
CA GLU A 587 7.25 12.72 9.18
C GLU A 587 7.57 13.72 8.08
N LEU A 588 6.60 14.58 7.72
CA LEU A 588 6.83 15.63 6.72
C LEU A 588 7.83 16.66 7.22
N ASP A 589 7.74 17.08 8.48
CA ASP A 589 8.71 17.98 9.11
C ASP A 589 10.12 17.36 9.15
N LEU A 590 10.22 16.05 9.34
CA LEU A 590 11.49 15.33 9.28
C LEU A 590 12.05 15.31 7.85
N LEU A 591 11.20 15.01 6.85
CA LEU A 591 11.60 15.01 5.45
C LEU A 591 12.15 16.38 5.05
N GLN A 592 11.41 17.46 5.33
CA GLN A 592 11.82 18.83 5.02
C GLN A 592 13.17 19.17 5.63
N ARG A 593 13.33 18.99 6.95
CA ARG A 593 14.59 19.31 7.63
C ARG A 593 15.78 18.49 7.12
N MET A 594 15.56 17.21 6.79
CA MET A 594 16.64 16.39 6.21
C MET A 594 16.99 16.86 4.80
N THR A 595 16.02 17.20 3.97
CA THR A 595 16.28 17.71 2.61
C THR A 595 16.96 19.08 2.63
N GLU A 596 16.55 19.97 3.53
CA GLU A 596 17.15 21.30 3.73
C GLU A 596 18.59 21.19 4.23
N GLU A 597 18.85 20.32 5.22
CA GLU A 597 20.21 20.16 5.74
C GLU A 597 21.16 19.58 4.68
N ILE A 598 20.69 18.68 3.81
CA ILE A 598 21.49 18.22 2.67
C ILE A 598 21.86 19.41 1.78
N VAL A 599 20.89 20.22 1.38
CA VAL A 599 21.14 21.41 0.55
C VAL A 599 22.10 22.39 1.25
N ARG A 600 21.92 22.63 2.55
CA ARG A 600 22.78 23.52 3.33
C ARG A 600 24.23 23.01 3.43
N VAL A 601 24.43 21.73 3.69
CA VAL A 601 25.76 21.10 3.71
C VAL A 601 26.40 21.18 2.34
N GLU A 602 25.61 21.06 1.27
CA GLU A 602 26.07 21.23 -0.11
C GLU A 602 26.53 22.67 -0.40
N GLU A 603 25.77 23.68 0.05
CA GLU A 603 26.09 25.11 -0.10
C GLU A 603 27.33 25.51 0.71
N GLN A 604 27.47 25.03 1.94
CA GLN A 604 28.64 25.31 2.80
C GLN A 604 29.94 24.76 2.20
N GLN A 605 29.88 23.59 1.57
CA GLN A 605 31.03 23.00 0.88
C GLN A 605 31.43 23.77 -0.38
N LEU A 606 30.46 24.41 -1.05
CA LEU A 606 30.71 25.32 -2.19
C LEU A 606 31.28 26.68 -1.74
N GLY A 607 30.76 27.24 -0.64
CA GLY A 607 31.24 28.49 -0.04
C GLY A 607 32.67 28.42 0.49
N ALA A 608 33.09 27.28 1.03
CA ALA A 608 34.46 27.06 1.52
C ALA A 608 35.53 27.05 0.40
N HIS A 609 35.14 26.94 -0.87
CA HIS A 609 36.05 27.06 -2.01
C HIS A 609 36.14 28.48 -2.61
N HIS A 610 35.32 29.43 -2.15
CA HIS A 610 35.28 30.81 -2.66
C HIS A 610 35.56 31.92 -1.63
N GLU A 611 35.80 31.59 -0.36
CA GLU A 611 36.21 32.58 0.64
C GLU A 611 37.70 32.89 0.58
N ASP A 612 38.09 33.66 -0.43
CA ASP A 612 39.23 34.58 -0.33
C ASP A 612 38.93 35.86 -1.12
N THR A 613 37.78 36.51 -0.86
CA THR A 613 37.65 37.98 -0.85
C THR A 613 36.26 38.47 -0.42
N LEU A 614 36.25 39.31 0.61
CA LEU A 614 35.30 40.39 0.96
C LEU A 614 34.12 40.06 1.92
N PRO A 615 33.70 41.06 2.74
CA PRO A 615 33.24 40.83 4.10
C PRO A 615 31.73 40.71 4.25
N ARG A 616 31.35 39.90 5.25
CA ARG A 616 30.02 39.78 5.87
C ARG A 616 29.38 41.15 6.11
N ASN A 617 28.16 41.30 5.61
CA ASN A 617 27.16 42.19 6.19
C ASN A 617 26.00 41.35 6.71
N ASP A 618 25.77 41.48 8.02
CA ASP A 618 24.63 40.98 8.75
C ASP A 618 23.35 41.66 8.27
N LEU A 619 22.32 40.87 7.90
CA LEU A 619 20.91 41.28 7.98
C LEU A 619 20.05 40.02 8.23
N GLU A 620 19.89 39.69 9.52
CA GLU A 620 18.71 38.98 10.02
C GLU A 620 17.49 39.88 9.85
N GLN A 621 16.62 39.59 8.89
CA GLN A 621 15.23 40.06 8.90
C GLN A 621 14.31 38.94 8.41
N ARG A 622 13.68 38.24 9.36
CA ARG A 622 12.47 37.45 9.12
C ARG A 622 11.36 38.41 8.68
N PRO A 623 10.61 38.14 7.60
CA PRO A 623 9.42 38.91 7.30
C PRO A 623 8.35 38.61 8.35
N GLU A 624 7.77 39.67 8.90
CA GLU A 624 6.62 39.64 9.78
C GLU A 624 5.41 39.03 9.07
N THR A 625 4.62 38.29 9.84
CA THR A 625 3.36 37.68 9.42
C THR A 625 2.34 38.73 9.01
N GLU A 626 2.26 39.04 7.71
CA GLU A 626 1.20 39.88 7.14
C GLU A 626 0.08 39.02 6.51
N ASN A 627 -1.11 39.13 7.09
CA ASN A 627 -2.45 38.87 6.52
C ASN A 627 -2.63 37.61 5.62
N LEU A 628 -2.81 36.46 6.26
CA LEU A 628 -3.43 35.25 5.69
C LEU A 628 -4.93 35.46 5.43
N THR A 629 -5.35 36.13 4.34
CA THR A 629 -6.78 36.15 3.95
C THR A 629 -7.05 36.13 2.43
N SER A 630 -6.07 35.76 1.60
CA SER A 630 -6.27 35.67 0.14
C SER A 630 -5.72 34.36 -0.43
N TRP A 631 -6.34 33.22 -0.09
CA TRP A 631 -5.89 31.88 -0.48
C TRP A 631 -6.62 31.28 -1.69
N ALA A 632 -7.42 32.07 -2.41
CA ALA A 632 -8.06 31.61 -3.63
C ALA A 632 -7.01 31.56 -4.77
N ILE A 633 -6.26 30.46 -4.84
CA ILE A 633 -5.64 30.04 -6.10
C ILE A 633 -6.81 29.72 -7.03
N ASP A 634 -6.92 30.43 -8.15
CA ASP A 634 -8.00 30.25 -9.12
C ASP A 634 -8.12 28.78 -9.52
N VAL A 635 -9.31 28.22 -9.32
CA VAL A 635 -9.65 26.80 -9.57
C VAL A 635 -9.45 26.43 -11.04
N GLU A 636 -9.43 27.41 -11.94
CA GLU A 636 -9.36 27.20 -13.40
C GLU A 636 -7.95 26.91 -13.93
N ASP A 637 -6.88 27.19 -13.18
CA ASP A 637 -5.50 27.17 -13.73
C ASP A 637 -4.77 25.82 -13.59
N ILE A 638 -5.32 24.82 -12.90
CA ILE A 638 -4.58 23.59 -12.52
C ILE A 638 -5.40 22.29 -12.69
N ASP A 639 -6.57 22.36 -13.32
CA ASP A 639 -7.31 21.14 -13.68
C ASP A 639 -6.73 20.53 -14.96
N ILE A 640 -6.10 19.36 -14.82
CA ILE A 640 -5.65 18.58 -15.97
C ILE A 640 -6.89 18.03 -16.67
N ASN A 641 -7.21 18.54 -17.85
CA ASN A 641 -8.34 18.09 -18.65
C ASN A 641 -8.05 16.68 -19.24
N HIS A 642 -9.08 15.86 -19.47
CA HIS A 642 -8.96 14.56 -20.15
C HIS A 642 -8.18 14.63 -21.48
N THR A 643 -8.27 15.74 -22.22
CA THR A 643 -7.49 15.94 -23.45
C THR A 643 -5.99 16.07 -23.21
N GLN A 644 -5.57 16.71 -22.11
CA GLN A 644 -4.16 16.85 -21.73
C GLN A 644 -3.56 15.51 -21.28
N ILE A 645 -4.36 14.66 -20.62
CA ILE A 645 -3.96 13.30 -20.23
C ILE A 645 -3.80 12.40 -21.46
N LEU A 646 -4.70 12.52 -22.45
CA LEU A 646 -4.59 11.80 -23.71
C LEU A 646 -3.36 12.25 -24.51
N ASP A 647 -3.14 13.57 -24.62
CA ASP A 647 -1.95 14.10 -25.30
C ASP A 647 -0.66 13.62 -24.63
N LEU A 648 -0.61 13.58 -23.30
CA LEU A 648 0.52 12.99 -22.57
C LEU A 648 0.70 11.50 -22.90
N ALA A 649 -0.38 10.73 -22.98
CA ALA A 649 -0.31 9.32 -23.35
C ALA A 649 0.20 9.13 -24.78
N ASP A 650 -0.25 9.96 -25.72
CA ASP A 650 0.14 9.94 -27.13
C ASP A 650 1.61 10.41 -27.33
N GLN A 651 2.07 11.41 -26.57
CA GLN A 651 3.47 11.85 -26.57
C GLN A 651 4.42 10.72 -26.17
N LEU A 652 3.99 9.85 -25.26
CA LEU A 652 4.77 8.69 -24.86
C LEU A 652 4.79 7.63 -25.97
N ASP A 653 3.79 7.53 -26.85
CA ASP A 653 3.72 6.53 -27.95
C ASP A 653 4.75 6.73 -29.06
N VAL A 654 5.23 7.97 -29.23
CA VAL A 654 6.23 8.32 -30.24
C VAL A 654 7.64 7.83 -29.86
N LEU A 655 7.83 7.35 -28.63
CA LEU A 655 9.13 6.98 -28.09
C LEU A 655 9.54 5.54 -28.46
N GLN A 656 10.69 5.40 -29.13
CA GLN A 656 11.29 4.09 -29.37
C GLN A 656 11.65 3.39 -28.04
N GLU A 657 11.19 2.16 -27.88
CA GLU A 657 11.50 1.26 -26.75
C GLU A 657 13.00 1.02 -26.55
N SER A 658 13.86 1.40 -27.51
CA SER A 658 15.31 1.14 -27.51
C SER A 658 16.12 1.90 -26.45
N VAL A 659 15.53 2.89 -25.76
CA VAL A 659 16.15 3.52 -24.57
C VAL A 659 15.98 2.64 -23.33
N TRP A 660 15.04 1.69 -23.38
CA TRP A 660 14.73 0.76 -22.30
C TRP A 660 15.43 -0.56 -22.61
N GLY A 661 16.58 -0.79 -21.97
CA GLY A 661 17.27 -2.06 -22.06
C GLY A 661 16.32 -3.22 -21.77
N THR A 662 16.21 -4.16 -22.71
CA THR A 662 15.46 -5.42 -22.59
C THR A 662 16.08 -6.38 -21.56
N ASN A 663 17.22 -6.02 -20.99
CA ASN A 663 17.94 -6.78 -19.95
C ASN A 663 17.79 -6.10 -18.58
N PHE A 664 16.71 -6.45 -17.88
CA PHE A 664 16.54 -6.20 -16.44
C PHE A 664 17.47 -7.13 -15.64
N GLU A 665 18.74 -6.76 -15.41
CA GLU A 665 19.61 -7.48 -14.47
C GLU A 665 20.04 -6.62 -13.27
N PHE A 666 19.59 -7.07 -12.08
CA PHE A 666 20.30 -7.14 -10.80
C PHE A 666 21.00 -5.94 -10.12
N GLU A 667 20.95 -4.70 -10.59
CA GLU A 667 21.72 -3.63 -9.91
C GLU A 667 21.16 -3.14 -8.56
N TYR A 668 19.86 -3.30 -8.29
CA TYR A 668 19.22 -2.71 -7.10
C TYR A 668 19.02 -3.68 -5.92
N SER A 669 19.40 -4.96 -6.06
CA SER A 669 19.29 -5.93 -4.95
C SER A 669 20.17 -5.57 -3.76
N ASN A 670 21.20 -4.75 -3.95
CA ASN A 670 22.14 -4.33 -2.90
C ASN A 670 21.82 -2.95 -2.31
N MET A 671 20.81 -2.22 -2.81
CA MET A 671 20.47 -0.90 -2.25
C MET A 671 19.75 -0.98 -0.90
N TRP A 672 19.18 -2.14 -0.59
CA TRP A 672 18.33 -2.36 0.57
C TRP A 672 18.87 -3.42 1.54
N ASN A 673 20.06 -3.97 1.25
CA ASN A 673 20.73 -4.99 2.07
C ASN A 673 21.74 -4.37 3.03
#